data_AF-A0A1V8TK78-F1
#
_entry.id   AF-A0A1V8TK78-F1
#
_cell.length_a   1.000
_cell.length_b   1.000
_cell.length_c   1.000
_cell.angle_alpha   90.00
_cell.angle_beta   90.00
_cell.angle_gamma   90.00
#
_symmetry.space_group_name_H-M   'P 1'
#
loop_
_entity.id
_entity.type
_entity.pdbx_description
1 polymer ?
#
loop_
_entity_poly.entity_id
_entity_poly.type
_entity_poly.pdbx_seq_one_letter_code
_entity_poly.pdbx_strand_id
1 'polypeptide(L)'
;MAVLTNSATEAIAGIIADIPVKFATAVAFNLTLYFMAGLRREPSQFFIFFLIAYISIFVMSAMFRTMAALTKTVSQAMALSGVLILAIVVYTGFVVPPTYMKVWFSWIRWINPIYYAFEILVANEFHGREFTCSAFVPGYPVLNGDSFVCSVRGAVAGERTVSGDAFIASQYSYYYSHVWRNFGILLAFLFFFMAIYFVAVELNSSTTSTAEVLVFRRGHVPAHLKEIDNGQANDEESGASEKTAEVQDKEETMNAIPPVRDLFTWRNVVYDIEIKGNPRRLLDNVSGWVKPGTLTALMGTSGAGKTTLLDVLAQRTSMGVITGDMFVNGKPLDSSFQRKTGYVQQQDLHLATATVRESLRFSAMLRQPKSVPKQEKHDYVEDVIKMLNMEDFAEAVVGVPGEGLNVEQRKLLTIGVELAAKPKLLLFLDEPTSGLDSQSSWAICAFLRKLADNGQAVLCTIHQPSAVLFQQFDRLLFLRKGGQTVYFGPIGKNSRILLDYFENNGSRKCDDEENPAEFMLEVAGDKDHDWHETWKASSEAQGVQQGIDEIHKEKEQVEETDNDASAHAEFAMPFSQQLIEVTIRVFQQYWRMPSYIMAKFLLSIVAGLFIGFSFYAADTSQQGMQNVLFSIFMVTTIFTSLVQQIMPMFVSQRELYEVREKPSKAYSWKAFFIANIIVEIPYQIMAAIFTWACFYYPVVGIQSSERQGLVLFFLIVFMIFASTFGQMCIAALPDAQTASAILTLLFSMTLIFNGVMQSPSALPGFWIFMYRVSPLTYWVGGIAAALLHGRAVECAQAELSIFPPPAGQTCQQYMGAYISAAGGKLSDPGSTTECSYCALTVADQYLASVGISWTTRWRNLGLMFAYIAFNIFMATFLYWFFRVRKSKKSKGPGIGERVQKGMQWLTRKGKKEQ
;
A
#
# COMPACT_ATOMS: atom_id res chain seq x y z
N MET A 1 -11.83 24.71 -8.56
CA MET A 1 -10.58 25.17 -9.21
C MET A 1 -9.95 24.13 -10.14
N ALA A 2 -10.26 22.83 -10.06
CA ALA A 2 -9.65 21.79 -10.89
C ALA A 2 -10.25 21.61 -12.31
N VAL A 3 -11.17 22.48 -12.75
CA VAL A 3 -11.91 22.32 -14.02
C VAL A 3 -11.35 23.19 -15.16
N LEU A 4 -10.29 23.98 -14.92
CA LEU A 4 -9.80 24.99 -15.89
C LEU A 4 -8.37 24.76 -16.42
N THR A 5 -7.69 23.67 -16.05
CA THR A 5 -6.35 23.36 -16.55
C THR A 5 -6.41 22.17 -17.51
N ASN A 6 -6.04 22.40 -18.78
CA ASN A 6 -5.82 21.33 -19.75
C ASN A 6 -4.82 20.31 -19.17
N SER A 7 -5.17 19.01 -19.19
CA SER A 7 -4.41 17.91 -18.61
C SER A 7 -2.96 17.83 -19.13
N ALA A 8 -2.73 18.18 -20.41
CA ALA A 8 -1.39 18.25 -20.98
C ALA A 8 -0.56 19.40 -20.37
N THR A 9 -1.18 20.53 -20.02
CA THR A 9 -0.49 21.65 -19.37
C THR A 9 0.01 21.27 -17.98
N GLU A 10 -0.79 20.52 -17.21
CA GLU A 10 -0.37 19.98 -15.90
C GLU A 10 0.81 19.00 -16.05
N ALA A 11 0.74 18.10 -17.03
CA ALA A 11 1.80 17.15 -17.33
C ALA A 11 3.13 17.84 -17.72
N ILE A 12 3.07 18.90 -18.54
CA ILE A 12 4.25 19.70 -18.93
C ILE A 12 4.82 20.44 -17.71
N ALA A 13 3.97 21.10 -16.91
CA ALA A 13 4.39 21.79 -15.71
C ALA A 13 5.12 20.85 -14.73
N GLY A 14 4.60 19.63 -14.55
CA GLY A 14 5.25 18.61 -13.74
C GLY A 14 6.61 18.16 -14.27
N ILE A 15 6.82 18.08 -15.58
CA ILE A 15 8.15 17.77 -16.16
C ILE A 15 9.13 18.93 -15.90
N ILE A 16 8.70 20.18 -16.10
CA ILE A 16 9.57 21.35 -15.92
C ILE A 16 9.98 21.49 -14.45
N ALA A 17 9.05 21.30 -13.52
CA ALA A 17 9.31 21.35 -12.08
C ALA A 17 10.33 20.29 -11.62
N ASP A 18 10.39 19.14 -12.29
CA ASP A 18 11.36 18.08 -11.97
C ASP A 18 12.80 18.41 -12.40
N ILE A 19 13.01 19.30 -13.38
CA ILE A 19 14.34 19.50 -13.99
C ILE A 19 15.39 19.90 -12.93
N PRO A 20 15.15 20.92 -12.07
CA PRO A 20 16.13 21.33 -11.07
C PRO A 20 16.41 20.21 -10.05
N VAL A 21 15.37 19.47 -9.64
CA VAL A 21 15.48 18.38 -8.66
C VAL A 21 16.28 17.20 -9.24
N LYS A 22 16.00 16.80 -10.47
CA LYS A 22 16.75 15.76 -11.19
C LYS A 22 18.20 16.18 -11.43
N PHE A 23 18.46 17.46 -11.73
CA PHE A 23 19.82 17.96 -11.89
C PHE A 23 20.58 17.90 -10.57
N ALA A 24 20.02 18.42 -9.48
CA ALA A 24 20.67 18.39 -8.16
C ALA A 24 20.97 16.95 -7.68
N THR A 25 20.00 16.05 -7.85
CA THR A 25 20.17 14.63 -7.50
C THR A 25 21.20 13.93 -8.40
N ALA A 26 21.20 14.21 -9.70
CA ALA A 26 22.19 13.67 -10.63
C ALA A 26 23.60 14.18 -10.32
N VAL A 27 23.78 15.46 -9.99
CA VAL A 27 25.08 16.03 -9.58
C VAL A 27 25.60 15.33 -8.34
N ALA A 28 24.79 15.25 -7.29
CA ALA A 28 25.21 14.62 -6.02
C ALA A 28 25.58 13.14 -6.21
N PHE A 29 24.74 12.38 -6.93
CA PHE A 29 24.94 10.95 -7.14
C PHE A 29 26.14 10.65 -8.06
N ASN A 30 26.21 11.31 -9.22
CA ASN A 30 27.23 11.01 -10.23
C ASN A 30 28.62 11.49 -9.83
N LEU A 31 28.76 12.65 -9.16
CA LEU A 31 30.07 13.08 -8.63
C LEU A 31 30.61 12.05 -7.63
N THR A 32 29.77 11.63 -6.70
CA THR A 32 30.17 10.63 -5.69
C THR A 32 30.56 9.32 -6.35
N LEU A 33 29.71 8.79 -7.23
CA LEU A 33 29.95 7.50 -7.89
C LEU A 33 31.20 7.53 -8.77
N TYR A 34 31.36 8.54 -9.62
CA TYR A 34 32.44 8.61 -10.61
C TYR A 34 33.82 8.63 -9.96
N PHE A 35 34.01 9.50 -8.96
CA PHE A 35 35.30 9.65 -8.28
C PHE A 35 35.58 8.50 -7.30
N MET A 36 34.56 7.94 -6.64
CA MET A 36 34.75 6.77 -5.77
C MET A 36 35.08 5.49 -6.56
N ALA A 37 34.50 5.32 -7.75
CA ALA A 37 34.79 4.19 -8.61
C ALA A 37 36.20 4.24 -9.24
N GLY A 38 36.90 5.38 -9.15
CA GLY A 38 38.22 5.56 -9.75
C GLY A 38 38.19 5.64 -11.28
N LEU A 39 37.07 6.10 -11.86
CA LEU A 39 36.93 6.32 -13.30
C LEU A 39 37.88 7.42 -13.81
N ARG A 40 38.01 7.56 -15.14
CA ARG A 40 39.03 8.41 -15.77
C ARG A 40 38.89 9.87 -15.32
N ARG A 41 39.94 10.44 -14.73
CA ARG A 41 39.90 11.81 -14.17
C ARG A 41 40.04 12.93 -15.21
N GLU A 42 39.85 12.63 -16.48
CA GLU A 42 39.91 13.62 -17.55
C GLU A 42 38.54 14.32 -17.69
N PRO A 43 38.52 15.65 -17.90
CA PRO A 43 37.27 16.41 -17.97
C PRO A 43 36.30 15.89 -19.03
N SER A 44 36.80 15.53 -20.22
CA SER A 44 35.96 15.08 -21.34
C SER A 44 35.18 13.82 -20.99
N GLN A 45 35.83 12.79 -20.43
CA GLN A 45 35.16 11.54 -20.09
C GLN A 45 34.17 11.72 -18.94
N PHE A 46 34.48 12.56 -17.96
CA PHE A 46 33.53 12.90 -16.90
C PHE A 46 32.28 13.59 -17.44
N PHE A 47 32.42 14.60 -18.32
CA PHE A 47 31.26 15.30 -18.85
C PHE A 47 30.42 14.44 -19.80
N ILE A 48 31.04 13.54 -20.56
CA ILE A 48 30.30 12.53 -21.34
C ILE A 48 29.52 11.61 -20.39
N PHE A 49 30.16 11.06 -19.37
CA PHE A 49 29.50 10.22 -18.35
C PHE A 49 28.30 10.94 -17.72
N PHE A 50 28.50 12.18 -17.24
CA PHE A 50 27.47 12.96 -16.57
C PHE A 50 26.30 13.27 -17.52
N LEU A 51 26.57 13.68 -18.75
CA LEU A 51 25.55 13.96 -19.77
C LEU A 51 24.68 12.73 -20.04
N ILE A 52 25.31 11.57 -20.27
CA ILE A 52 24.59 10.33 -20.57
C ILE A 52 23.78 9.84 -19.37
N ALA A 53 24.35 9.88 -18.16
CA ALA A 53 23.64 9.52 -16.94
C ALA A 53 22.42 10.45 -16.70
N TYR A 54 22.60 11.76 -16.90
CA TYR A 54 21.54 12.75 -16.74
C TYR A 54 20.41 12.56 -17.74
N ILE A 55 20.71 12.40 -19.04
CA ILE A 55 19.70 12.15 -20.07
C ILE A 55 18.99 10.82 -19.85
N SER A 56 19.70 9.77 -19.40
CA SER A 56 19.10 8.46 -19.10
C SER A 56 18.03 8.55 -18.00
N ILE A 57 18.19 9.42 -16.99
CA ILE A 57 17.16 9.69 -15.98
C ILE A 57 15.87 10.20 -16.63
N PHE A 58 15.97 11.12 -17.59
CA PHE A 58 14.80 11.65 -18.30
C PHE A 58 14.16 10.61 -19.20
N VAL A 59 14.93 9.83 -19.95
CA VAL A 59 14.39 8.79 -20.84
C VAL A 59 13.62 7.76 -20.02
N MET A 60 14.19 7.27 -18.92
CA MET A 60 13.53 6.31 -18.04
C MET A 60 12.28 6.90 -17.39
N SER A 61 12.35 8.15 -16.92
CA SER A 61 11.19 8.84 -16.36
C SER A 61 10.06 9.02 -17.37
N ALA A 62 10.36 9.36 -18.63
CA ALA A 62 9.36 9.52 -19.68
C ALA A 62 8.69 8.17 -19.97
N MET A 63 9.48 7.11 -20.18
CA MET A 63 8.98 5.77 -20.47
C MET A 63 8.05 5.20 -19.38
N PHE A 64 8.40 5.33 -18.09
CA PHE A 64 7.51 4.87 -17.00
C PHE A 64 6.27 5.76 -16.83
N ARG A 65 6.35 7.07 -17.12
CA ARG A 65 5.19 7.96 -17.14
C ARG A 65 4.22 7.59 -18.26
N THR A 66 4.73 7.30 -19.45
CA THR A 66 3.94 6.80 -20.57
C THR A 66 3.21 5.51 -20.19
N MET A 67 3.93 4.54 -19.61
CA MET A 67 3.34 3.29 -19.14
C MET A 67 2.21 3.52 -18.13
N ALA A 68 2.46 4.37 -17.12
CA ALA A 68 1.47 4.70 -16.10
C ALA A 68 0.22 5.34 -16.72
N ALA A 69 0.39 6.30 -17.65
CA ALA A 69 -0.71 6.99 -18.32
C ALA A 69 -1.57 6.06 -19.19
N LEU A 70 -1.00 4.97 -19.72
CA LEU A 70 -1.70 3.97 -20.55
C LEU A 70 -2.43 2.89 -19.73
N THR A 71 -2.26 2.87 -18.41
CA THR A 71 -2.88 1.87 -17.53
C THR A 71 -4.03 2.46 -16.72
N LYS A 72 -5.04 1.63 -16.42
CA LYS A 72 -6.22 2.04 -15.64
C LYS A 72 -6.07 1.87 -14.13
N THR A 73 -5.13 1.02 -13.70
CA THR A 73 -4.95 0.68 -12.28
C THR A 73 -3.47 0.67 -11.87
N VAL A 74 -3.21 1.00 -10.61
CA VAL A 74 -1.86 0.98 -10.03
C VAL A 74 -1.25 -0.42 -10.10
N SER A 75 -2.02 -1.47 -9.82
CA SER A 75 -1.53 -2.87 -9.85
C SER A 75 -1.07 -3.30 -11.24
N GLN A 76 -1.82 -2.92 -12.31
CA GLN A 76 -1.41 -3.17 -13.69
C GLN A 76 -0.12 -2.43 -14.05
N ALA A 77 -0.03 -1.14 -13.69
CA ALA A 77 1.16 -0.33 -13.93
C ALA A 77 2.41 -0.96 -13.29
N MET A 78 2.31 -1.42 -12.05
CA MET A 78 3.43 -2.03 -11.32
C MET A 78 3.84 -3.39 -11.92
N ALA A 79 2.89 -4.21 -12.36
CA ALA A 79 3.19 -5.49 -13.00
C ALA A 79 3.92 -5.29 -14.34
N LEU A 80 3.41 -4.41 -15.21
CA LEU A 80 4.04 -4.09 -16.48
C LEU A 80 5.41 -3.43 -16.30
N SER A 81 5.53 -2.54 -15.31
CA SER A 81 6.81 -1.91 -14.98
C SER A 81 7.85 -2.93 -14.55
N GLY A 82 7.48 -3.96 -13.78
CA GLY A 82 8.40 -5.03 -13.39
C GLY A 82 8.95 -5.83 -14.58
N VAL A 83 8.08 -6.21 -15.51
CA VAL A 83 8.49 -6.89 -16.76
C VAL A 83 9.36 -5.98 -17.63
N LEU A 84 9.02 -4.70 -17.73
CA LEU A 84 9.80 -3.73 -18.48
C LEU A 84 11.20 -3.52 -17.88
N ILE A 85 11.31 -3.36 -16.56
CA ILE A 85 12.60 -3.27 -15.86
C ILE A 85 13.45 -4.50 -16.16
N LEU A 86 12.85 -5.69 -16.08
CA LEU A 86 13.53 -6.94 -16.38
C LEU A 86 14.05 -6.96 -17.83
N ALA A 87 13.23 -6.59 -18.82
CA ALA A 87 13.64 -6.52 -20.21
C ALA A 87 14.79 -5.54 -20.43
N ILE A 88 14.73 -4.38 -19.78
CA ILE A 88 15.78 -3.36 -19.84
C ILE A 88 17.09 -3.90 -19.26
N VAL A 89 17.06 -4.45 -18.05
CA VAL A 89 18.27 -4.92 -17.36
C VAL A 89 18.93 -6.09 -18.10
N VAL A 90 18.15 -7.09 -18.54
CA VAL A 90 18.67 -8.27 -19.24
C VAL A 90 19.31 -7.91 -20.58
N TYR A 91 18.66 -7.05 -21.37
CA TYR A 91 19.12 -6.67 -22.71
C TYR A 91 19.89 -5.35 -22.76
N THR A 92 20.42 -4.89 -21.62
CA THR A 92 21.39 -3.77 -21.60
C THR A 92 22.75 -4.17 -22.18
N GLY A 93 23.08 -5.47 -22.20
CA GLY A 93 24.31 -6.02 -22.79
C GLY A 93 25.37 -6.48 -21.78
N PHE A 94 25.22 -6.14 -20.49
CA PHE A 94 26.06 -6.68 -19.41
C PHE A 94 25.66 -8.10 -19.01
N VAL A 95 24.37 -8.32 -18.75
CA VAL A 95 23.83 -9.58 -18.23
C VAL A 95 23.90 -10.68 -19.28
N VAL A 96 23.46 -10.36 -20.51
CA VAL A 96 23.60 -11.22 -21.68
C VAL A 96 24.36 -10.41 -22.73
N PRO A 97 25.64 -10.72 -22.99
CA PRO A 97 26.40 -10.02 -24.02
C PRO A 97 25.77 -10.22 -25.40
N PRO A 98 25.89 -9.24 -26.33
CA PRO A 98 25.27 -9.31 -27.66
C PRO A 98 25.52 -10.59 -28.45
N THR A 99 26.71 -11.18 -28.29
CA THR A 99 27.12 -12.44 -28.94
C THR A 99 26.39 -13.67 -28.42
N TYR A 100 25.87 -13.62 -27.20
CA TYR A 100 25.14 -14.71 -26.54
C TYR A 100 23.62 -14.50 -26.55
N MET A 101 23.14 -13.34 -27.03
CA MET A 101 21.71 -13.06 -27.12
C MET A 101 21.05 -14.01 -28.13
N LYS A 102 20.01 -14.73 -27.68
CA LYS A 102 19.23 -15.59 -28.56
C LYS A 102 18.51 -14.76 -29.62
N VAL A 103 18.43 -15.28 -30.85
CA VAL A 103 17.93 -14.57 -32.03
C VAL A 103 16.52 -14.02 -31.83
N TRP A 104 15.64 -14.77 -31.17
CA TRP A 104 14.23 -14.38 -30.96
C TRP A 104 14.02 -13.17 -30.04
N PHE A 105 14.95 -12.88 -29.12
CA PHE A 105 14.87 -11.72 -28.22
C PHE A 105 15.99 -10.69 -28.43
N SER A 106 16.94 -10.95 -29.34
CA SER A 106 18.04 -10.03 -29.65
C SER A 106 17.55 -8.64 -30.08
N TRP A 107 16.37 -8.54 -30.69
CA TRP A 107 15.79 -7.25 -31.11
C TRP A 107 15.44 -6.31 -29.95
N ILE A 108 15.21 -6.85 -28.73
CA ILE A 108 14.85 -6.05 -27.54
C ILE A 108 15.95 -5.03 -27.23
N ARG A 109 17.22 -5.35 -27.49
CA ARG A 109 18.33 -4.40 -27.29
C ARG A 109 18.16 -3.12 -28.11
N TRP A 110 17.55 -3.18 -29.29
CA TRP A 110 17.41 -2.04 -30.19
C TRP A 110 16.31 -1.07 -29.75
N ILE A 111 15.27 -1.59 -29.07
CA ILE A 111 14.21 -0.76 -28.47
C ILE A 111 14.51 -0.38 -27.01
N ASN A 112 15.63 -0.85 -26.45
CA ASN A 112 16.05 -0.55 -25.10
C ASN A 112 16.98 0.68 -25.09
N PRO A 113 16.55 1.84 -24.57
CA PRO A 113 17.40 3.03 -24.53
C PRO A 113 18.66 2.81 -23.69
N ILE A 114 18.60 1.99 -22.63
CA ILE A 114 19.72 1.78 -21.72
C ILE A 114 20.85 0.96 -22.36
N TYR A 115 20.56 0.14 -23.38
CA TYR A 115 21.61 -0.52 -24.18
C TYR A 115 22.57 0.49 -24.81
N TYR A 116 22.03 1.54 -25.43
CA TYR A 116 22.81 2.61 -26.05
C TYR A 116 23.56 3.44 -25.02
N ALA A 117 22.93 3.77 -23.89
CA ALA A 117 23.59 4.47 -22.79
C ALA A 117 24.77 3.66 -22.25
N PHE A 118 24.58 2.36 -22.02
CA PHE A 118 25.62 1.48 -21.48
C PHE A 118 26.80 1.33 -22.44
N GLU A 119 26.56 1.16 -23.74
CA GLU A 119 27.63 1.14 -24.74
C GLU A 119 28.45 2.45 -24.72
N ILE A 120 27.80 3.61 -24.61
CA ILE A 120 28.51 4.90 -24.51
C ILE A 120 29.38 4.94 -23.25
N LEU A 121 28.81 4.59 -22.09
CA LEU A 121 29.52 4.66 -20.81
C LEU A 121 30.74 3.74 -20.79
N VAL A 122 30.61 2.51 -21.31
CA VAL A 122 31.73 1.55 -21.40
C VAL A 122 32.78 2.01 -22.41
N ALA A 123 32.38 2.39 -23.63
CA ALA A 123 33.32 2.86 -24.64
C ALA A 123 34.07 4.12 -24.20
N ASN A 124 33.40 5.06 -23.51
CA ASN A 124 34.00 6.28 -22.99
C ASN A 124 35.13 6.03 -21.98
N GLU A 125 34.99 5.00 -21.13
CA GLU A 125 35.98 4.68 -20.09
C GLU A 125 37.12 3.77 -20.57
N PHE A 126 36.86 2.88 -21.54
CA PHE A 126 37.84 1.89 -22.01
C PHE A 126 38.66 2.34 -23.23
N HIS A 127 38.16 3.32 -24.00
CA HIS A 127 38.80 3.75 -25.24
C HIS A 127 40.20 4.36 -25.00
N GLY A 128 41.19 3.87 -25.76
CA GLY A 128 42.57 4.37 -25.72
C GLY A 128 43.31 4.07 -24.41
N ARG A 129 42.94 3.02 -23.67
CA ARG A 129 43.61 2.57 -22.44
C ARG A 129 44.19 1.17 -22.58
N GLU A 130 45.34 0.97 -21.95
CA GLU A 130 46.01 -0.32 -21.81
C GLU A 130 45.96 -0.75 -20.34
N PHE A 131 45.50 -1.98 -20.08
CA PHE A 131 45.36 -2.54 -18.73
C PHE A 131 46.43 -3.60 -18.48
N THR A 132 47.16 -3.51 -17.37
CA THR A 132 48.16 -4.54 -17.00
C THR A 132 47.47 -5.83 -16.57
N CYS A 133 47.95 -6.96 -17.05
CA CYS A 133 47.35 -8.25 -16.72
C CYS A 133 47.52 -8.62 -15.24
N SER A 134 46.44 -9.07 -14.60
CA SER A 134 46.44 -9.52 -13.20
C SER A 134 46.93 -10.95 -13.03
N ALA A 135 46.74 -11.80 -14.04
CA ALA A 135 47.14 -13.19 -14.05
C ALA A 135 47.55 -13.63 -15.46
N PHE A 136 48.64 -14.41 -15.54
CA PHE A 136 49.16 -15.02 -16.75
C PHE A 136 48.90 -16.52 -16.76
N VAL A 137 48.72 -17.08 -17.95
CA VAL A 137 48.56 -18.51 -18.20
C VAL A 137 49.65 -18.95 -19.18
N PRO A 138 50.57 -19.85 -18.77
CA PRO A 138 50.81 -20.30 -17.41
C PRO A 138 51.44 -19.21 -16.52
N GLY A 139 51.18 -19.27 -15.21
CA GLY A 139 51.72 -18.33 -14.22
C GLY A 139 53.15 -18.64 -13.76
N TYR A 140 54.06 -18.96 -14.71
CA TYR A 140 55.43 -19.32 -14.37
C TYR A 140 56.28 -18.10 -13.98
N PRO A 141 57.30 -18.27 -13.10
CA PRO A 141 58.18 -17.16 -12.68
C PRO A 141 58.97 -16.52 -13.83
N VAL A 142 59.29 -17.32 -14.86
CA VAL A 142 59.99 -16.88 -16.07
C VAL A 142 59.04 -17.05 -17.25
N LEU A 143 58.63 -15.92 -17.84
CA LEU A 143 57.79 -15.87 -19.03
C LEU A 143 58.68 -15.57 -20.24
N ASN A 144 58.81 -16.53 -21.15
CA ASN A 144 59.66 -16.40 -22.34
C ASN A 144 58.81 -16.17 -23.60
N GLY A 145 59.20 -15.18 -24.42
CA GLY A 145 58.60 -14.96 -25.74
C GLY A 145 57.09 -14.75 -25.69
N ASP A 146 56.37 -15.50 -26.52
CA ASP A 146 54.92 -15.51 -26.69
C ASP A 146 54.24 -16.71 -26.01
N SER A 147 54.98 -17.53 -25.25
CA SER A 147 54.47 -18.75 -24.61
C SER A 147 53.65 -18.52 -23.33
N PHE A 148 52.97 -17.38 -23.26
CA PHE A 148 52.05 -17.02 -22.19
C PHE A 148 50.97 -16.08 -22.72
N VAL A 149 49.81 -16.07 -22.07
CA VAL A 149 48.71 -15.15 -22.37
C VAL A 149 48.05 -14.66 -21.10
N CYS A 150 47.44 -13.49 -21.13
CA CYS A 150 46.63 -13.02 -20.02
C CYS A 150 45.31 -13.81 -19.95
N SER A 151 44.85 -14.11 -18.74
CA SER A 151 43.59 -14.84 -18.51
C SER A 151 42.34 -13.97 -18.73
N VAL A 152 42.29 -13.19 -19.80
CA VAL A 152 41.22 -12.23 -20.14
C VAL A 152 40.97 -12.24 -21.65
N ARG A 153 39.71 -12.07 -22.07
CA ARG A 153 39.34 -11.97 -23.49
C ARG A 153 39.91 -10.71 -24.14
N GLY A 154 40.29 -10.82 -25.41
CA GLY A 154 40.94 -9.73 -26.15
C GLY A 154 42.43 -9.58 -25.84
N ALA A 155 43.01 -10.45 -25.01
CA ALA A 155 44.46 -10.51 -24.78
C ALA A 155 45.19 -11.14 -25.97
N VAL A 156 46.40 -10.64 -26.24
CA VAL A 156 47.31 -11.16 -27.27
C VAL A 156 48.44 -11.95 -26.58
N ALA A 157 48.82 -13.09 -27.14
CA ALA A 157 49.90 -13.91 -26.60
C ALA A 157 51.23 -13.13 -26.60
N GLY A 158 52.00 -13.26 -25.51
CA GLY A 158 53.26 -12.53 -25.31
C GLY A 158 53.13 -11.08 -24.82
N GLU A 159 51.92 -10.50 -24.82
CA GLU A 159 51.69 -9.16 -24.29
C GLU A 159 51.44 -9.17 -22.78
N ARG A 160 51.93 -8.13 -22.09
CA ARG A 160 51.74 -7.93 -20.64
C ARG A 160 50.59 -6.97 -20.30
N THR A 161 50.02 -6.36 -21.33
CA THR A 161 48.89 -5.44 -21.25
C THR A 161 47.77 -5.92 -22.18
N VAL A 162 46.54 -5.51 -21.90
CA VAL A 162 45.38 -5.74 -22.76
C VAL A 162 44.79 -4.40 -23.13
N SER A 163 44.58 -4.19 -24.42
CA SER A 163 43.94 -3.00 -24.94
C SER A 163 42.46 -2.97 -24.57
N GLY A 164 42.01 -1.85 -23.99
CA GLY A 164 40.62 -1.63 -23.60
C GLY A 164 39.66 -1.71 -24.79
N ASP A 165 40.08 -1.19 -25.95
CA ASP A 165 39.31 -1.27 -27.19
C ASP A 165 39.18 -2.72 -27.69
N ALA A 166 40.26 -3.51 -27.63
CA ALA A 166 40.23 -4.94 -27.97
C ALA A 166 39.36 -5.75 -27.01
N PHE A 167 39.39 -5.42 -25.72
CA PHE A 167 38.54 -6.04 -24.69
C PHE A 167 37.05 -5.78 -24.96
N ILE A 168 36.63 -4.52 -25.15
CA ILE A 168 35.21 -4.21 -25.34
C ILE A 168 34.68 -4.69 -26.70
N ALA A 169 35.52 -4.72 -27.74
CA ALA A 169 35.16 -5.24 -29.05
C ALA A 169 34.97 -6.78 -29.00
N SER A 170 35.89 -7.51 -28.36
CA SER A 170 35.82 -8.97 -28.26
C SER A 170 34.73 -9.45 -27.30
N GLN A 171 34.54 -8.78 -26.17
CA GLN A 171 33.57 -9.19 -25.15
C GLN A 171 32.14 -8.73 -25.45
N TYR A 172 31.96 -7.48 -25.89
CA TYR A 172 30.64 -6.85 -26.04
C TYR A 172 30.31 -6.41 -27.47
N SER A 173 31.28 -6.43 -28.39
CA SER A 173 31.14 -5.85 -29.74
C SER A 173 30.79 -4.36 -29.71
N TYR A 174 31.39 -3.63 -28.76
CA TYR A 174 31.22 -2.18 -28.61
C TYR A 174 32.38 -1.41 -29.24
N TYR A 175 32.08 -0.22 -29.76
CA TYR A 175 33.05 0.62 -30.47
C TYR A 175 32.89 2.09 -30.11
N TYR A 176 34.01 2.81 -29.93
CA TYR A 176 33.98 4.23 -29.57
C TYR A 176 33.35 5.13 -30.64
N SER A 177 33.41 4.73 -31.92
CA SER A 177 32.73 5.43 -33.03
C SER A 177 31.21 5.55 -32.85
N HIS A 178 30.61 4.71 -32.00
CA HIS A 178 29.17 4.70 -31.75
C HIS A 178 28.70 5.76 -30.75
N VAL A 179 29.60 6.42 -30.00
CA VAL A 179 29.23 7.30 -28.86
C VAL A 179 28.20 8.35 -29.23
N TRP A 180 28.48 9.17 -30.25
CA TRP A 180 27.59 10.27 -30.63
C TRP A 180 26.34 9.82 -31.40
N ARG A 181 26.45 8.73 -32.18
CA ARG A 181 25.29 8.09 -32.82
C ARG A 181 24.29 7.63 -31.75
N ASN A 182 24.78 6.92 -30.74
CA ASN A 182 23.97 6.38 -29.66
C ASN A 182 23.37 7.51 -28.80
N PHE A 183 24.10 8.62 -28.59
CA PHE A 183 23.55 9.80 -27.92
C PHE A 183 22.36 10.40 -28.68
N GLY A 184 22.46 10.53 -30.01
CA GLY A 184 21.34 10.97 -30.84
C GLY A 184 20.12 10.05 -30.72
N ILE A 185 20.34 8.73 -30.67
CA ILE A 185 19.28 7.73 -30.46
C ILE A 185 18.60 7.89 -29.09
N LEU A 186 19.36 8.15 -28.02
CA LEU A 186 18.80 8.42 -26.68
C LEU A 186 17.86 9.63 -26.67
N LEU A 187 18.23 10.72 -27.34
CA LEU A 187 17.38 11.90 -27.48
C LEU A 187 16.10 11.58 -28.27
N ALA A 188 16.20 10.79 -29.33
CA ALA A 188 15.02 10.35 -30.08
C ALA A 188 14.04 9.56 -29.19
N PHE A 189 14.53 8.64 -28.34
CA PHE A 189 13.69 7.94 -27.36
C PHE A 189 13.03 8.90 -26.37
N LEU A 190 13.77 9.90 -25.87
CA LEU A 190 13.23 10.89 -24.93
C LEU A 190 12.01 11.62 -25.54
N PHE A 191 12.18 12.20 -26.73
CA PHE A 191 11.10 12.94 -27.39
C PHE A 191 9.94 12.04 -27.77
N PHE A 192 10.21 10.82 -28.23
CA PHE A 192 9.19 9.83 -28.56
C PHE A 192 8.30 9.48 -27.36
N PHE A 193 8.88 9.07 -26.24
CA PHE A 193 8.09 8.71 -25.04
C PHE A 193 7.35 9.92 -24.46
N MET A 194 7.96 11.10 -24.52
CA MET A 194 7.33 12.33 -24.06
C MET A 194 6.11 12.70 -24.92
N ALA A 195 6.20 12.57 -26.24
CA ALA A 195 5.07 12.81 -27.14
C ALA A 195 3.92 11.82 -26.86
N ILE A 196 4.21 10.53 -26.71
CA ILE A 196 3.17 9.52 -26.37
C ILE A 196 2.58 9.80 -25.01
N TYR A 197 3.38 10.17 -24.01
CA TYR A 197 2.89 10.51 -22.68
C TYR A 197 1.88 11.65 -22.73
N PHE A 198 2.16 12.74 -23.46
CA PHE A 198 1.21 13.86 -23.60
C PHE A 198 -0.08 13.45 -24.31
N VAL A 199 0.01 12.66 -25.39
CA VAL A 199 -1.17 12.15 -26.09
C VAL A 199 -1.99 11.22 -25.19
N ALA A 200 -1.34 10.32 -24.45
CA ALA A 200 -2.01 9.37 -23.55
C ALA A 200 -2.74 10.08 -22.41
N VAL A 201 -2.14 11.12 -21.81
CA VAL A 201 -2.78 11.92 -20.76
C VAL A 201 -4.01 12.64 -21.30
N GLU A 202 -3.92 13.24 -22.49
CA GLU A 202 -5.06 13.94 -23.10
C GLU A 202 -6.22 12.97 -23.37
N LEU A 203 -5.94 11.84 -24.01
CA LEU A 203 -6.95 10.82 -24.35
C LEU A 203 -7.55 10.11 -23.13
N ASN A 204 -6.80 9.96 -22.03
CA ASN A 204 -7.29 9.29 -20.83
C ASN A 204 -8.01 10.27 -19.88
N SER A 205 -7.79 11.58 -20.03
CA SER A 205 -8.49 12.61 -19.24
C SER A 205 -9.92 12.87 -19.69
N SER A 206 -10.33 12.35 -20.86
CA SER A 206 -11.70 12.41 -21.35
C SER A 206 -12.63 11.36 -20.75
N THR A 207 -12.28 10.76 -19.61
CA THR A 207 -13.22 9.93 -18.84
C THR A 207 -14.37 10.80 -18.34
N THR A 208 -15.41 10.83 -19.15
CA THR A 208 -16.81 11.10 -18.85
C THR A 208 -17.12 10.65 -17.43
N SER A 209 -17.87 11.45 -16.67
CA SER A 209 -18.53 10.99 -15.45
C SER A 209 -19.42 9.81 -15.83
N THR A 210 -18.91 8.59 -15.76
CA THR A 210 -19.73 7.39 -15.91
C THR A 210 -20.82 7.50 -14.86
N ALA A 211 -22.07 7.49 -15.29
CA ALA A 211 -23.22 7.46 -14.40
C ALA A 211 -22.99 6.36 -13.34
N GLU A 212 -23.39 6.62 -12.10
CA GLU A 212 -23.21 5.65 -11.02
C GLU A 212 -24.04 4.39 -11.32
N VAL A 213 -23.38 3.33 -11.80
CA VAL A 213 -24.04 2.06 -12.11
C VAL A 213 -23.96 1.13 -10.89
N LEU A 214 -25.12 0.64 -10.46
CA LEU A 214 -25.22 -0.40 -9.44
C LEU A 214 -24.66 -1.72 -9.97
N VAL A 215 -23.64 -2.25 -9.31
CA VAL A 215 -23.02 -3.53 -9.68
C VAL A 215 -23.52 -4.61 -8.74
N PHE A 216 -24.17 -5.65 -9.27
CA PHE A 216 -24.71 -6.76 -8.46
C PHE A 216 -23.84 -8.01 -8.53
N ARG A 217 -23.93 -8.85 -7.50
CA ARG A 217 -23.39 -10.21 -7.57
C ARG A 217 -24.08 -10.99 -8.70
N ARG A 218 -23.30 -11.79 -9.45
CA ARG A 218 -23.81 -12.63 -10.54
C ARG A 218 -25.04 -13.44 -10.09
N GLY A 219 -26.14 -13.33 -10.83
CA GLY A 219 -27.41 -14.02 -10.56
C GLY A 219 -28.36 -13.33 -9.58
N HIS A 220 -27.95 -12.24 -8.91
CA HIS A 220 -28.72 -11.57 -7.85
C HIS A 220 -29.25 -10.18 -8.25
N VAL A 221 -29.28 -9.88 -9.56
CA VAL A 221 -29.94 -8.66 -10.07
C VAL A 221 -31.46 -8.80 -9.83
N PRO A 222 -32.13 -7.80 -9.22
CA PRO A 222 -33.58 -7.77 -9.08
C PRO A 222 -34.31 -7.99 -10.41
N ALA A 223 -35.45 -8.67 -10.38
CA ALA A 223 -36.20 -9.01 -11.59
C ALA A 223 -36.63 -7.78 -12.40
N HIS A 224 -37.04 -6.70 -11.73
CA HIS A 224 -37.47 -5.45 -12.38
C HIS A 224 -36.31 -4.72 -13.09
N LEU A 225 -35.06 -4.81 -12.58
CA LEU A 225 -33.87 -4.24 -13.23
C LEU A 225 -33.41 -5.07 -14.43
N LYS A 226 -33.65 -6.39 -14.44
CA LYS A 226 -33.36 -7.25 -15.60
C LYS A 226 -34.26 -6.96 -16.81
N GLU A 227 -35.47 -6.48 -16.58
CA GLU A 227 -36.41 -6.11 -17.65
C GLU A 227 -36.02 -4.80 -18.33
N ILE A 228 -35.46 -3.86 -17.57
CA ILE A 228 -34.93 -2.58 -18.08
C ILE A 228 -33.69 -2.80 -18.95
N ASP A 229 -32.79 -3.71 -18.58
CA ASP A 229 -31.57 -4.01 -19.35
C ASP A 229 -31.86 -4.73 -20.69
N ASN A 230 -33.01 -5.39 -20.81
CA ASN A 230 -33.46 -6.03 -22.06
C ASN A 230 -34.25 -5.07 -22.99
N GLY A 231 -34.56 -3.85 -22.55
CA GLY A 231 -35.31 -2.86 -23.29
C GLY A 231 -34.74 -1.45 -23.14
N GLN A 232 -33.96 -1.01 -24.15
CA GLN A 232 -33.38 0.32 -24.35
C GLN A 232 -31.98 0.56 -23.75
N ALA A 233 -30.96 0.25 -24.56
CA ALA A 233 -29.56 0.58 -24.31
C ALA A 233 -29.12 1.95 -24.85
N ASN A 234 -30.00 2.94 -25.01
CA ASN A 234 -29.66 4.20 -25.73
C ASN A 234 -30.31 5.49 -25.22
N ASP A 235 -30.82 5.55 -23.98
CA ASP A 235 -31.39 6.80 -23.46
C ASP A 235 -30.69 7.25 -22.18
N GLU A 236 -29.63 8.07 -22.33
CA GLU A 236 -28.85 8.65 -21.24
C GLU A 236 -29.55 9.82 -20.53
N GLU A 237 -30.82 10.13 -20.86
CA GLU A 237 -31.57 11.26 -20.28
C GLU A 237 -32.93 10.88 -19.66
N SER A 238 -33.21 9.60 -19.43
CA SER A 238 -34.38 9.22 -18.64
C SER A 238 -33.98 9.01 -17.18
N GLY A 239 -34.00 10.10 -16.41
CA GLY A 239 -34.11 10.01 -14.96
C GLY A 239 -35.31 9.13 -14.64
N ALA A 240 -35.04 7.96 -14.04
CA ALA A 240 -36.09 7.08 -13.58
C ALA A 240 -37.04 7.93 -12.74
N SER A 241 -38.27 8.08 -13.21
CA SER A 241 -39.33 8.73 -12.46
C SER A 241 -39.45 7.97 -11.14
N GLU A 242 -38.90 8.55 -10.08
CA GLU A 242 -39.11 8.10 -8.72
C GLU A 242 -40.62 8.16 -8.49
N LYS A 243 -41.27 7.01 -8.63
CA LYS A 243 -42.53 6.82 -7.94
C LYS A 243 -42.17 6.88 -6.46
N THR A 244 -42.44 8.04 -5.86
CA THR A 244 -42.69 8.19 -4.43
C THR A 244 -43.54 7.01 -4.00
N ALA A 245 -42.89 5.98 -3.45
CA ALA A 245 -43.59 4.99 -2.66
C ALA A 245 -44.07 5.75 -1.45
N GLU A 246 -45.37 6.02 -1.41
CA GLU A 246 -46.05 6.43 -0.19
C GLU A 246 -45.53 5.54 0.95
N VAL A 247 -45.13 6.19 2.04
CA VAL A 247 -44.82 5.52 3.32
C VAL A 247 -46.13 4.90 3.81
N GLN A 248 -46.52 3.76 3.24
CA GLN A 248 -47.63 2.97 3.74
C GLN A 248 -47.14 2.22 4.97
N ASP A 249 -47.87 2.44 6.05
CA ASP A 249 -47.65 1.90 7.39
C ASP A 249 -47.33 0.40 7.36
N LYS A 250 -46.05 0.09 7.54
CA LYS A 250 -45.59 -1.20 8.05
C LYS A 250 -45.00 -0.97 9.44
N GLU A 251 -45.87 -0.72 10.42
CA GLU A 251 -45.50 -0.70 11.85
C GLU A 251 -44.90 -2.05 12.30
N GLU A 252 -45.26 -3.17 11.65
CA GLU A 252 -44.82 -4.52 12.05
C GLU A 252 -43.31 -4.79 11.96
N THR A 253 -42.55 -4.08 11.10
CA THR A 253 -41.10 -4.35 10.91
C THR A 253 -40.18 -3.57 11.85
N MET A 254 -40.68 -2.53 12.53
CA MET A 254 -39.87 -1.71 13.45
C MET A 254 -39.78 -2.29 14.87
N ASN A 255 -40.64 -3.25 15.21
CA ASN A 255 -40.62 -3.97 16.48
C ASN A 255 -39.37 -4.87 16.67
N ALA A 256 -38.49 -4.97 15.67
CA ALA A 256 -37.25 -5.77 15.72
C ALA A 256 -36.13 -5.13 16.55
N ILE A 257 -36.16 -3.80 16.75
CA ILE A 257 -35.19 -3.09 17.60
C ILE A 257 -35.70 -3.10 19.04
N PRO A 258 -34.95 -3.69 20.00
CA PRO A 258 -35.33 -3.60 21.40
C PRO A 258 -35.27 -2.13 21.84
N PRO A 259 -36.30 -1.60 22.52
CA PRO A 259 -36.29 -0.23 23.00
C PRO A 259 -35.13 -0.05 23.98
N VAL A 260 -34.30 0.96 23.72
CA VAL A 260 -33.26 1.37 24.64
C VAL A 260 -33.94 1.89 25.91
N ARG A 261 -33.52 1.39 27.09
CA ARG A 261 -34.03 1.88 28.38
C ARG A 261 -33.00 2.74 29.13
N ASP A 262 -31.80 2.78 28.57
CA ASP A 262 -30.62 3.36 29.20
C ASP A 262 -30.45 4.81 28.80
N LEU A 263 -30.16 5.64 29.79
CA LEU A 263 -30.08 7.07 29.64
C LEU A 263 -28.62 7.52 29.70
N PHE A 264 -28.20 8.29 28.71
CA PHE A 264 -26.84 8.86 28.65
C PHE A 264 -26.84 10.32 29.11
N THR A 265 -25.95 10.66 30.04
CA THR A 265 -25.80 12.01 30.61
C THR A 265 -24.33 12.43 30.65
N TRP A 266 -24.08 13.73 30.53
CA TRP A 266 -22.77 14.31 30.74
C TRP A 266 -22.87 15.65 31.47
N ARG A 267 -21.90 15.92 32.37
CA ARG A 267 -21.88 17.10 33.23
C ARG A 267 -20.52 17.77 33.19
N ASN A 268 -20.53 19.08 32.92
CA ASN A 268 -19.36 19.96 32.94
C ASN A 268 -18.17 19.41 32.13
N VAL A 269 -18.43 18.88 30.94
CA VAL A 269 -17.41 18.32 30.06
C VAL A 269 -16.51 19.43 29.54
N VAL A 270 -15.22 19.31 29.81
CA VAL A 270 -14.16 20.19 29.31
C VAL A 270 -13.15 19.34 28.56
N TYR A 271 -12.69 19.87 27.42
CA TYR A 271 -11.67 19.21 26.62
C TYR A 271 -10.58 20.21 26.24
N ASP A 272 -9.40 19.98 26.82
CA ASP A 272 -8.21 20.81 26.62
C ASP A 272 -7.17 20.03 25.81
N ILE A 273 -6.68 20.65 24.73
CA ILE A 273 -5.60 20.10 23.90
C ILE A 273 -4.40 21.02 23.91
N GLU A 274 -3.22 20.47 23.67
CA GLU A 274 -1.99 21.25 23.57
C GLU A 274 -1.55 21.36 22.10
N ILE A 275 -1.61 22.56 21.54
CA ILE A 275 -1.17 22.84 20.17
C ILE A 275 0.11 23.67 20.24
N LYS A 276 1.23 23.11 19.78
CA LYS A 276 2.55 23.79 19.77
C LYS A 276 2.98 24.34 21.14
N GLY A 277 2.64 23.63 22.22
CA GLY A 277 2.97 24.05 23.59
C GLY A 277 1.99 25.05 24.22
N ASN A 278 0.99 25.53 23.47
CA ASN A 278 -0.06 26.39 24.00
C ASN A 278 -1.31 25.55 24.29
N PRO A 279 -1.83 25.56 25.54
CA PRO A 279 -3.10 24.93 25.85
C PRO A 279 -4.22 25.66 25.11
N ARG A 280 -5.09 24.89 24.46
CA ARG A 280 -6.29 25.37 23.78
C ARG A 280 -7.47 24.56 24.27
N ARG A 281 -8.42 25.26 24.88
CA ARG A 281 -9.73 24.71 25.21
C ARG A 281 -10.57 24.56 23.96
N LEU A 282 -11.13 23.37 23.77
CA LEU A 282 -12.05 23.06 22.66
C LEU A 282 -13.49 22.87 23.12
N LEU A 283 -13.70 22.45 24.37
CA LEU A 283 -15.01 22.33 25.02
C LEU A 283 -14.94 22.95 26.41
N ASP A 284 -15.96 23.70 26.80
CA ASP A 284 -15.98 24.46 28.05
C ASP A 284 -17.29 24.21 28.83
N ASN A 285 -17.21 23.33 29.82
CA ASN A 285 -18.28 23.00 30.78
C ASN A 285 -19.62 22.61 30.13
N VAL A 286 -19.58 21.84 29.05
CA VAL A 286 -20.79 21.39 28.34
C VAL A 286 -21.53 20.36 29.20
N SER A 287 -22.83 20.54 29.41
CA SER A 287 -23.70 19.60 30.14
C SER A 287 -24.94 19.25 29.32
N GLY A 288 -25.46 18.04 29.48
CA GLY A 288 -26.67 17.60 28.79
C GLY A 288 -26.95 16.10 28.95
N TRP A 289 -27.96 15.62 28.24
CA TRP A 289 -28.36 14.20 28.25
C TRP A 289 -29.04 13.80 26.95
N VAL A 290 -29.17 12.49 26.67
CA VAL A 290 -30.01 11.95 25.59
C VAL A 290 -31.01 10.99 26.19
N LYS A 291 -32.32 11.21 25.94
CA LYS A 291 -33.39 10.33 26.43
C LYS A 291 -33.68 9.28 25.36
N PRO A 292 -33.91 8.01 25.74
CA PRO A 292 -34.53 7.06 24.82
C PRO A 292 -35.84 7.61 24.28
N GLY A 293 -36.16 7.34 23.02
CA GLY A 293 -37.36 7.89 22.40
C GLY A 293 -37.17 9.28 21.79
N THR A 294 -35.99 9.91 21.92
CA THR A 294 -35.78 11.30 21.49
C THR A 294 -34.68 11.45 20.45
N LEU A 295 -34.95 12.30 19.46
CA LEU A 295 -34.01 12.73 18.43
C LEU A 295 -33.41 14.09 18.83
N THR A 296 -32.14 14.08 19.26
CA THR A 296 -31.43 15.27 19.74
C THR A 296 -30.46 15.79 18.68
N ALA A 297 -30.61 17.05 18.27
CA ALA A 297 -29.71 17.74 17.35
C ALA A 297 -28.56 18.41 18.11
N LEU A 298 -27.33 18.27 17.60
CA LEU A 298 -26.16 19.04 17.99
C LEU A 298 -25.80 20.04 16.88
N MET A 299 -26.05 21.32 17.12
CA MET A 299 -25.79 22.38 16.15
C MET A 299 -24.90 23.48 16.73
N GLY A 300 -24.43 24.36 15.86
CA GLY A 300 -23.50 25.42 16.22
C GLY A 300 -22.73 25.94 15.03
N THR A 301 -22.09 27.10 15.21
CA THR A 301 -21.28 27.73 14.15
C THR A 301 -20.13 26.81 13.70
N SER A 302 -19.56 27.08 12.52
CA SER A 302 -18.36 26.36 12.10
C SER A 302 -17.22 26.55 13.11
N GLY A 303 -16.55 25.46 13.48
CA GLY A 303 -15.52 25.48 14.53
C GLY A 303 -16.04 25.61 15.98
N ALA A 304 -17.34 25.44 16.23
CA ALA A 304 -17.93 25.43 17.58
C ALA A 304 -17.56 24.20 18.43
N GLY A 305 -16.93 23.17 17.86
CA GLY A 305 -16.57 21.94 18.58
C GLY A 305 -17.65 20.85 18.55
N LYS A 306 -18.58 20.86 17.58
CA LYS A 306 -19.64 19.85 17.40
C LYS A 306 -19.09 18.42 17.31
N THR A 307 -18.31 18.14 16.26
CA THR A 307 -17.64 16.85 16.06
C THR A 307 -16.71 16.53 17.23
N THR A 308 -16.06 17.54 17.81
CA THR A 308 -15.21 17.36 19.00
C THR A 308 -15.99 16.88 20.22
N LEU A 309 -17.17 17.46 20.50
CA LEU A 309 -18.05 17.00 21.56
C LEU A 309 -18.55 15.58 21.27
N LEU A 310 -18.99 15.32 20.04
CA LEU A 310 -19.47 14.00 19.63
C LEU A 310 -18.39 12.92 19.82
N ASP A 311 -17.14 13.21 19.42
CA ASP A 311 -15.99 12.32 19.63
C ASP A 311 -15.65 12.12 21.11
N VAL A 312 -15.74 13.16 21.93
CA VAL A 312 -15.50 13.08 23.39
C VAL A 312 -16.57 12.22 24.06
N LEU A 313 -17.85 12.44 23.74
CA LEU A 313 -18.96 11.67 24.28
C LEU A 313 -18.92 10.19 23.86
N ALA A 314 -18.45 9.90 22.65
CA ALA A 314 -18.25 8.53 22.16
C ALA A 314 -16.93 7.88 22.63
N GLN A 315 -16.14 8.57 23.48
CA GLN A 315 -14.79 8.16 23.92
C GLN A 315 -13.79 7.88 22.78
N ARG A 316 -13.95 8.53 21.62
CA ARG A 316 -13.11 8.29 20.42
C ARG A 316 -11.85 9.16 20.36
N THR A 317 -11.71 10.13 21.26
CA THR A 317 -10.51 10.98 21.34
C THR A 317 -9.29 10.22 21.86
N SER A 318 -8.12 10.56 21.31
CA SER A 318 -6.85 9.87 21.60
C SER A 318 -5.80 10.77 22.26
N MET A 319 -6.04 12.07 22.31
CA MET A 319 -5.13 13.11 22.79
C MET A 319 -5.89 14.15 23.62
N GLY A 320 -5.18 14.97 24.39
CA GLY A 320 -5.79 15.99 25.25
C GLY A 320 -6.21 15.46 26.62
N VAL A 321 -6.71 16.36 27.46
CA VAL A 321 -7.25 16.06 28.79
C VAL A 321 -8.75 16.33 28.74
N ILE A 322 -9.54 15.32 29.10
CA ILE A 322 -10.98 15.42 29.26
C ILE A 322 -11.27 15.46 30.76
N THR A 323 -12.03 16.45 31.21
CA THR A 323 -12.58 16.53 32.57
C THR A 323 -14.10 16.67 32.51
N GLY A 324 -14.77 16.45 33.63
CA GLY A 324 -16.23 16.34 33.70
C GLY A 324 -16.68 14.88 33.69
N ASP A 325 -17.96 14.68 34.01
CA ASP A 325 -18.50 13.35 34.25
C ASP A 325 -19.40 12.91 33.10
N MET A 326 -19.32 11.64 32.73
CA MET A 326 -20.18 11.01 31.74
C MET A 326 -20.73 9.72 32.33
N PHE A 327 -22.05 9.59 32.34
CA PHE A 327 -22.74 8.47 32.97
C PHE A 327 -23.76 7.85 32.04
N VAL A 328 -23.90 6.52 32.13
CA VAL A 328 -25.02 5.75 31.61
C VAL A 328 -25.83 5.28 32.82
N ASN A 329 -27.10 5.66 32.91
CA ASN A 329 -27.96 5.35 34.07
C ASN A 329 -27.34 5.73 35.43
N GLY A 330 -26.63 6.87 35.51
CA GLY A 330 -25.94 7.31 36.73
C GLY A 330 -24.64 6.57 37.05
N LYS A 331 -24.23 5.56 36.25
CA LYS A 331 -22.97 4.82 36.43
C LYS A 331 -21.89 5.25 35.42
N PRO A 332 -20.61 5.29 35.81
CA PRO A 332 -19.53 5.75 34.94
C PRO A 332 -19.33 4.80 33.75
N LEU A 333 -18.82 5.34 32.65
CA LEU A 333 -18.60 4.59 31.41
C LEU A 333 -17.55 3.46 31.60
N ASP A 334 -17.90 2.25 31.19
CA ASP A 334 -17.00 1.09 31.21
C ASP A 334 -16.26 0.89 29.88
N SER A 335 -15.33 -0.07 29.82
CA SER A 335 -14.58 -0.40 28.60
C SER A 335 -15.44 -0.97 27.46
N SER A 336 -16.69 -1.35 27.75
CA SER A 336 -17.62 -1.90 26.78
C SER A 336 -18.54 -0.83 26.16
N PHE A 337 -18.51 0.41 26.65
CA PHE A 337 -19.34 1.52 26.18
C PHE A 337 -19.30 1.67 24.65
N GLN A 338 -18.10 1.77 24.07
CA GLN A 338 -17.89 1.92 22.62
C GLN A 338 -18.51 0.78 21.80
N ARG A 339 -18.59 -0.42 22.37
CA ARG A 339 -19.21 -1.60 21.74
C ARG A 339 -20.73 -1.55 21.84
N LYS A 340 -21.27 -1.02 22.95
CA LYS A 340 -22.71 -0.91 23.24
C LYS A 340 -23.37 0.29 22.53
N THR A 341 -22.60 1.26 22.05
CA THR A 341 -23.04 2.41 21.26
C THR A 341 -22.77 2.22 19.76
N GLY A 342 -23.61 2.82 18.91
CA GLY A 342 -23.34 2.97 17.47
C GLY A 342 -22.76 4.34 17.17
N TYR A 343 -21.77 4.42 16.27
CA TYR A 343 -21.21 5.71 15.82
C TYR A 343 -21.09 5.74 14.29
N VAL A 344 -21.94 6.54 13.66
CA VAL A 344 -21.95 6.79 12.21
C VAL A 344 -21.01 7.96 11.94
N GLN A 345 -19.90 7.69 11.26
CA GLN A 345 -18.90 8.70 10.92
C GLN A 345 -19.35 9.54 9.71
N GLN A 346 -18.80 10.75 9.60
CA GLN A 346 -19.01 11.61 8.43
C GLN A 346 -18.51 10.97 7.13
N GLN A 347 -17.39 10.24 7.18
CA GLN A 347 -16.83 9.53 6.04
C GLN A 347 -17.38 8.10 5.92
N ASP A 348 -17.94 7.76 4.76
CA ASP A 348 -18.51 6.44 4.50
C ASP A 348 -17.46 5.43 4.01
N LEU A 349 -16.64 4.97 4.96
CA LEU A 349 -15.58 4.00 4.68
C LEU A 349 -16.10 2.57 4.78
N HIS A 350 -16.19 1.90 3.63
CA HIS A 350 -16.66 0.51 3.52
C HIS A 350 -15.71 -0.30 2.64
N LEU A 351 -15.78 -1.63 2.76
CA LEU A 351 -15.04 -2.53 1.89
C LEU A 351 -15.69 -2.54 0.50
N ALA A 352 -15.02 -1.96 -0.51
CA ALA A 352 -15.58 -1.80 -1.86
C ALA A 352 -16.04 -3.11 -2.52
N THR A 353 -15.43 -4.26 -2.19
CA THR A 353 -15.76 -5.56 -2.81
C THR A 353 -16.90 -6.32 -2.10
N ALA A 354 -17.35 -5.84 -0.94
CA ALA A 354 -18.44 -6.45 -0.20
C ALA A 354 -19.80 -6.00 -0.74
N THR A 355 -20.83 -6.81 -0.55
CA THR A 355 -22.21 -6.36 -0.76
C THR A 355 -22.75 -5.63 0.48
N VAL A 356 -23.88 -4.94 0.33
CA VAL A 356 -24.63 -4.36 1.46
C VAL A 356 -24.90 -5.41 2.53
N ARG A 357 -25.50 -6.54 2.15
CA ARG A 357 -25.85 -7.62 3.08
C ARG A 357 -24.63 -8.24 3.76
N GLU A 358 -23.54 -8.45 3.03
CA GLU A 358 -22.29 -8.97 3.59
C GLU A 358 -21.68 -8.02 4.63
N SER A 359 -21.73 -6.72 4.37
CA SER A 359 -21.22 -5.69 5.28
C SER A 359 -22.02 -5.66 6.59
N LEU A 360 -23.35 -5.78 6.51
CA LEU A 360 -24.24 -5.86 7.68
C LEU A 360 -24.02 -7.16 8.47
N ARG A 361 -23.96 -8.31 7.79
CA ARG A 361 -23.70 -9.62 8.42
C ARG A 361 -22.34 -9.65 9.11
N PHE A 362 -21.31 -9.06 8.51
CA PHE A 362 -19.98 -8.98 9.13
C PHE A 362 -20.02 -8.17 10.44
N SER A 363 -20.72 -7.04 10.46
CA SER A 363 -20.93 -6.25 11.68
C SER A 363 -21.67 -7.05 12.75
N ALA A 364 -22.79 -7.68 12.38
CA ALA A 364 -23.60 -8.49 13.30
C ALA A 364 -22.80 -9.65 13.90
N MET A 365 -22.03 -10.37 13.08
CA MET A 365 -21.23 -11.53 13.52
C MET A 365 -20.17 -11.15 14.57
N LEU A 366 -19.55 -9.99 14.44
CA LEU A 366 -18.44 -9.56 15.30
C LEU A 366 -18.86 -8.70 16.50
N ARG A 367 -19.97 -7.95 16.39
CA ARG A 367 -20.40 -6.99 17.42
C ARG A 367 -21.58 -7.46 18.27
N GLN A 368 -22.38 -8.42 17.79
CA GLN A 368 -23.41 -9.03 18.63
C GLN A 368 -22.81 -10.14 19.52
N PRO A 369 -23.37 -10.38 20.73
CA PRO A 369 -22.87 -11.39 21.67
C PRO A 369 -22.76 -12.79 21.06
N LYS A 370 -21.86 -13.62 21.62
CA LYS A 370 -21.71 -15.03 21.21
C LYS A 370 -22.94 -15.89 21.54
N SER A 371 -23.71 -15.52 22.56
CA SER A 371 -24.93 -16.22 22.98
C SER A 371 -26.01 -16.24 21.90
N VAL A 372 -26.02 -15.24 21.01
CA VAL A 372 -26.98 -15.15 19.90
C VAL A 372 -26.55 -16.09 18.77
N PRO A 373 -27.40 -17.05 18.35
CA PRO A 373 -27.12 -17.95 17.24
C PRO A 373 -26.87 -17.19 15.93
N LYS A 374 -26.01 -17.74 15.07
CA LYS A 374 -25.70 -17.13 13.76
C LYS A 374 -26.94 -16.88 12.90
N GLN A 375 -27.92 -17.78 12.92
CA GLN A 375 -29.14 -17.62 12.15
C GLN A 375 -29.94 -16.40 12.61
N GLU A 376 -30.15 -16.25 13.93
CA GLU A 376 -30.82 -15.08 14.50
C GLU A 376 -30.09 -13.76 14.17
N LYS A 377 -28.75 -13.77 14.19
CA LYS A 377 -27.95 -12.61 13.75
C LYS A 377 -28.22 -12.26 12.28
N HIS A 378 -28.36 -13.27 11.43
CA HIS A 378 -28.63 -13.07 10.00
C HIS A 378 -30.07 -12.61 9.77
N ASP A 379 -31.04 -13.17 10.47
CA ASP A 379 -32.45 -12.79 10.38
C ASP A 379 -32.64 -11.32 10.79
N TYR A 380 -32.00 -10.89 11.89
CA TYR A 380 -31.99 -9.49 12.29
C TYR A 380 -31.35 -8.56 11.24
N VAL A 381 -30.34 -9.02 10.50
CA VAL A 381 -29.78 -8.25 9.38
C VAL A 381 -30.79 -8.06 8.26
N GLU A 382 -31.66 -9.05 8.01
CA GLU A 382 -32.76 -8.90 7.04
C GLU A 382 -33.78 -7.86 7.50
N ASP A 383 -34.07 -7.82 8.80
CA ASP A 383 -34.96 -6.81 9.36
C ASP A 383 -34.35 -5.40 9.23
N VAL A 384 -33.03 -5.26 9.44
CA VAL A 384 -32.31 -3.99 9.21
C VAL A 384 -32.33 -3.58 7.73
N ILE A 385 -32.20 -4.52 6.80
CA ILE A 385 -32.29 -4.23 5.35
C ILE A 385 -33.68 -3.70 4.99
N LYS A 386 -34.74 -4.34 5.49
CA LYS A 386 -36.13 -3.91 5.30
C LYS A 386 -36.38 -2.54 5.91
N MET A 387 -35.90 -2.33 7.12
CA MET A 387 -36.06 -1.10 7.88
C MET A 387 -35.46 0.13 7.16
N LEU A 388 -34.32 -0.05 6.51
CA LEU A 388 -33.62 0.99 5.74
C LEU A 388 -34.06 1.04 4.27
N ASN A 389 -35.09 0.29 3.87
CA ASN A 389 -35.55 0.16 2.48
C ASN A 389 -34.42 -0.20 1.50
N MET A 390 -33.49 -1.06 1.91
CA MET A 390 -32.33 -1.46 1.10
C MET A 390 -32.56 -2.77 0.32
N GLU A 391 -33.79 -3.29 0.27
CA GLU A 391 -34.09 -4.62 -0.29
C GLU A 391 -33.63 -4.77 -1.75
N ASP A 392 -33.86 -3.74 -2.56
CA ASP A 392 -33.55 -3.74 -4.00
C ASP A 392 -32.04 -3.75 -4.30
N PHE A 393 -31.21 -3.27 -3.38
CA PHE A 393 -29.76 -3.19 -3.54
C PHE A 393 -28.97 -3.92 -2.45
N ALA A 394 -29.63 -4.80 -1.68
CA ALA A 394 -28.99 -5.58 -0.61
C ALA A 394 -27.84 -6.48 -1.12
N GLU A 395 -27.93 -6.94 -2.37
CA GLU A 395 -26.91 -7.75 -3.06
C GLU A 395 -26.01 -6.92 -4.01
N ALA A 396 -26.19 -5.61 -4.04
CA ALA A 396 -25.30 -4.71 -4.76
C ALA A 396 -23.97 -4.58 -4.02
N VAL A 397 -22.90 -4.47 -4.79
CA VAL A 397 -21.53 -4.25 -4.34
C VAL A 397 -21.38 -2.78 -3.96
N VAL A 398 -20.72 -2.54 -2.82
CA VAL A 398 -20.50 -1.18 -2.31
C VAL A 398 -19.74 -0.31 -3.30
N GLY A 399 -18.66 -0.88 -3.85
CA GLY A 399 -17.83 -0.24 -4.87
C GLY A 399 -17.13 1.04 -4.42
N VAL A 400 -16.60 1.78 -5.39
CA VAL A 400 -15.90 3.06 -5.23
C VAL A 400 -16.80 4.19 -5.74
N PRO A 401 -16.60 5.46 -5.33
CA PRO A 401 -17.36 6.56 -5.91
C PRO A 401 -17.31 6.53 -7.45
N GLY A 402 -18.48 6.55 -8.10
CA GLY A 402 -18.63 6.35 -9.56
C GLY A 402 -18.94 4.92 -10.04
N GLU A 403 -18.64 3.89 -9.24
CA GLU A 403 -18.92 2.48 -9.57
C GLU A 403 -19.42 1.74 -8.31
N GLY A 404 -20.72 1.41 -8.22
CA GLY A 404 -21.33 0.78 -7.05
C GLY A 404 -22.45 1.61 -6.44
N LEU A 405 -22.52 1.67 -5.11
CA LEU A 405 -23.56 2.43 -4.40
C LEU A 405 -23.37 3.95 -4.56
N ASN A 406 -24.49 4.63 -4.80
CA ASN A 406 -24.56 6.09 -4.79
C ASN A 406 -24.33 6.67 -3.39
N VAL A 407 -24.27 8.00 -3.28
CA VAL A 407 -23.98 8.69 -2.01
C VAL A 407 -25.04 8.37 -0.94
N GLU A 408 -26.33 8.40 -1.28
CA GLU A 408 -27.43 8.11 -0.35
C GLU A 408 -27.41 6.67 0.17
N GLN A 409 -27.34 5.70 -0.74
CA GLN A 409 -27.29 4.27 -0.41
C GLN A 409 -26.07 3.94 0.44
N ARG A 410 -24.94 4.61 0.19
CA ARG A 410 -23.73 4.46 1.00
C ARG A 410 -23.90 5.02 2.41
N LYS A 411 -24.60 6.15 2.57
CA LYS A 411 -24.99 6.71 3.88
C LYS A 411 -25.91 5.75 4.64
N LEU A 412 -26.94 5.22 3.98
CA LEU A 412 -27.84 4.20 4.55
C LEU A 412 -27.07 2.96 5.00
N LEU A 413 -26.11 2.49 4.21
CA LEU A 413 -25.24 1.38 4.59
C LEU A 413 -24.38 1.70 5.82
N THR A 414 -23.84 2.92 5.94
CA THR A 414 -23.07 3.34 7.13
C THR A 414 -23.94 3.27 8.39
N ILE A 415 -25.18 3.78 8.31
CA ILE A 415 -26.16 3.70 9.41
C ILE A 415 -26.50 2.23 9.70
N GLY A 416 -26.83 1.45 8.68
CA GLY A 416 -27.21 0.05 8.80
C GLY A 416 -26.13 -0.83 9.43
N VAL A 417 -24.86 -0.61 9.15
CA VAL A 417 -23.77 -1.37 9.79
C VAL A 417 -23.69 -1.12 11.30
N GLU A 418 -23.99 0.10 11.75
CA GLU A 418 -24.08 0.40 13.19
C GLU A 418 -25.36 -0.18 13.81
N LEU A 419 -26.49 -0.17 13.09
CA LEU A 419 -27.75 -0.79 13.55
C LEU A 419 -27.68 -2.33 13.61
N ALA A 420 -26.97 -2.95 12.67
CA ALA A 420 -26.73 -4.41 12.62
C ALA A 420 -25.95 -4.91 13.85
N ALA A 421 -25.21 -4.03 14.54
CA ALA A 421 -24.56 -4.35 15.81
C ALA A 421 -25.54 -4.41 17.00
N LYS A 422 -26.81 -3.99 16.82
CA LYS A 422 -27.85 -3.92 17.85
C LYS A 422 -27.41 -3.05 19.04
N PRO A 423 -27.13 -1.75 18.82
CA PRO A 423 -26.61 -0.87 19.85
C PRO A 423 -27.61 -0.73 21.00
N LYS A 424 -27.22 -1.14 22.20
CA LYS A 424 -28.09 -1.17 23.38
C LYS A 424 -28.32 0.21 24.02
N LEU A 425 -27.47 1.20 23.70
CA LEU A 425 -27.41 2.47 24.45
C LEU A 425 -27.78 3.71 23.62
N LEU A 426 -27.03 3.98 22.56
CA LEU A 426 -27.10 5.29 21.89
C LEU A 426 -26.54 5.17 20.47
N LEU A 427 -27.16 5.90 19.54
CA LEU A 427 -26.65 6.07 18.18
C LEU A 427 -26.16 7.51 18.02
N PHE A 428 -24.85 7.65 17.81
CA PHE A 428 -24.22 8.91 17.44
C PHE A 428 -24.13 9.00 15.92
N LEU A 429 -24.50 10.14 15.33
CA LEU A 429 -24.34 10.38 13.89
C LEU A 429 -23.63 11.71 13.64
N ASP A 430 -22.52 11.67 12.92
CA ASP A 430 -21.78 12.88 12.56
C ASP A 430 -22.14 13.34 11.14
N GLU A 431 -22.92 14.42 11.05
CA GLU A 431 -23.38 15.06 9.82
C GLU A 431 -24.02 14.08 8.82
N PRO A 432 -25.11 13.37 9.21
CA PRO A 432 -25.72 12.33 8.38
C PRO A 432 -26.34 12.86 7.08
N THR A 433 -26.62 14.17 6.99
CA THR A 433 -27.19 14.83 5.80
C THR A 433 -26.14 15.50 4.91
N SER A 434 -24.84 15.43 5.26
CA SER A 434 -23.80 16.08 4.48
C SER A 434 -23.56 15.38 3.13
N GLY A 435 -23.54 16.17 2.05
CA GLY A 435 -23.30 15.68 0.70
C GLY A 435 -24.53 15.07 0.01
N LEU A 436 -25.72 15.22 0.61
CA LEU A 436 -27.00 14.84 0.04
C LEU A 436 -27.74 16.08 -0.46
N ASP A 437 -28.63 15.88 -1.44
CA ASP A 437 -29.63 16.86 -1.83
C ASP A 437 -30.74 16.96 -0.76
N SER A 438 -31.68 17.88 -0.96
CA SER A 438 -32.75 18.15 0.01
C SER A 438 -33.70 16.97 0.22
N GLN A 439 -33.99 16.19 -0.83
CA GLN A 439 -34.95 15.08 -0.75
C GLN A 439 -34.35 13.90 0.01
N SER A 440 -33.13 13.46 -0.35
CA SER A 440 -32.44 12.39 0.37
C SER A 440 -32.11 12.80 1.81
N SER A 441 -31.79 14.07 2.08
CA SER A 441 -31.61 14.57 3.46
C SER A 441 -32.88 14.44 4.30
N TRP A 442 -34.05 14.70 3.71
CA TRP A 442 -35.35 14.51 4.38
C TRP A 442 -35.63 13.05 4.67
N ALA A 443 -35.37 12.16 3.71
CA ALA A 443 -35.56 10.71 3.89
C ALA A 443 -34.71 10.16 5.05
N ILE A 444 -33.43 10.57 5.13
CA ILE A 444 -32.55 10.18 6.24
C ILE A 444 -33.07 10.72 7.58
N CYS A 445 -33.47 11.99 7.66
CA CYS A 445 -34.00 12.56 8.92
C CYS A 445 -35.33 11.92 9.35
N ALA A 446 -36.25 11.65 8.41
CA ALA A 446 -37.49 10.94 8.69
C ALA A 446 -37.24 9.52 9.20
N PHE A 447 -36.23 8.85 8.64
CA PHE A 447 -35.78 7.55 9.15
C PHE A 447 -35.22 7.63 10.59
N LEU A 448 -34.38 8.62 10.89
CA LEU A 448 -33.85 8.83 12.24
C LEU A 448 -34.95 9.16 13.26
N ARG A 449 -35.97 9.93 12.85
CA ARG A 449 -37.18 10.20 13.63
C ARG A 449 -37.91 8.90 13.96
N LYS A 450 -38.16 8.07 12.94
CA LYS A 450 -38.81 6.78 13.10
C LYS A 450 -38.04 5.83 14.03
N LEU A 451 -36.70 5.81 13.95
CA LEU A 451 -35.86 5.08 14.90
C LEU A 451 -36.03 5.59 16.33
N ALA A 452 -36.02 6.92 16.51
CA ALA A 452 -36.23 7.53 17.82
C ALA A 452 -37.60 7.17 18.38
N ASP A 453 -38.68 7.24 17.59
CA ASP A 453 -40.04 6.90 18.01
C ASP A 453 -40.17 5.44 18.49
N ASN A 454 -39.33 4.53 17.97
CA ASN A 454 -39.24 3.14 18.42
C ASN A 454 -38.35 2.95 19.67
N GLY A 455 -38.04 4.02 20.39
CA GLY A 455 -37.32 3.99 21.66
C GLY A 455 -35.80 4.05 21.54
N GLN A 456 -35.23 4.25 20.35
CA GLN A 456 -33.79 4.47 20.20
C GLN A 456 -33.41 5.87 20.70
N ALA A 457 -32.31 5.98 21.47
CA ALA A 457 -31.70 7.26 21.75
C ALA A 457 -30.81 7.67 20.55
N VAL A 458 -31.03 8.86 19.98
CA VAL A 458 -30.29 9.35 18.81
C VAL A 458 -29.72 10.74 19.08
N LEU A 459 -28.41 10.90 18.87
CA LEU A 459 -27.71 12.18 18.91
C LEU A 459 -26.97 12.40 17.60
N CYS A 460 -27.34 13.45 16.86
CA CYS A 460 -26.69 13.73 15.58
C CYS A 460 -26.25 15.19 15.43
N THR A 461 -25.12 15.42 14.77
CA THR A 461 -24.69 16.76 14.37
C THR A 461 -25.33 17.14 13.04
N ILE A 462 -25.79 18.39 12.91
CA ILE A 462 -26.40 18.87 11.67
C ILE A 462 -25.85 20.24 11.31
N HIS A 463 -25.57 20.43 10.03
CA HIS A 463 -25.09 21.67 9.46
C HIS A 463 -26.23 22.35 8.70
N GLN A 464 -26.72 23.49 9.20
CA GLN A 464 -27.73 24.36 8.58
C GLN A 464 -28.91 23.61 7.92
N PRO A 465 -29.82 23.02 8.72
CA PRO A 465 -31.01 22.36 8.19
C PRO A 465 -32.04 23.37 7.69
N SER A 466 -32.86 22.93 6.73
CA SER A 466 -34.10 23.62 6.39
C SER A 466 -35.05 23.65 7.59
N ALA A 467 -35.97 24.62 7.63
CA ALA A 467 -36.96 24.74 8.71
C ALA A 467 -37.77 23.44 8.91
N VAL A 468 -38.13 22.76 7.81
CA VAL A 468 -38.86 21.47 7.82
C VAL A 468 -38.05 20.36 8.50
N LEU A 469 -36.75 20.26 8.18
CA LEU A 469 -35.86 19.31 8.81
C LEU A 469 -35.66 19.63 10.29
N PHE A 470 -35.54 20.91 10.63
CA PHE A 470 -35.32 21.36 12.01
C PHE A 470 -36.48 20.99 12.94
N GLN A 471 -37.73 20.97 12.45
CA GLN A 471 -38.90 20.55 13.24
C GLN A 471 -38.93 19.05 13.60
N GLN A 472 -38.11 18.20 12.96
CA GLN A 472 -38.08 16.77 13.28
C GLN A 472 -37.36 16.46 14.61
N PHE A 473 -36.55 17.41 15.10
CA PHE A 473 -35.76 17.26 16.31
C PHE A 473 -36.59 17.61 17.55
N ASP A 474 -36.55 16.75 18.57
CA ASP A 474 -37.22 17.04 19.85
C ASP A 474 -36.48 18.12 20.62
N ARG A 475 -35.15 18.13 20.48
CA ARG A 475 -34.25 18.87 21.36
C ARG A 475 -33.00 19.31 20.64
N LEU A 476 -32.48 20.44 21.07
CA LEU A 476 -31.29 21.07 20.53
C LEU A 476 -30.23 21.22 21.62
N LEU A 477 -29.00 20.81 21.32
CA LEU A 477 -27.79 21.31 21.96
C LEU A 477 -27.09 22.27 20.99
N PHE A 478 -27.04 23.54 21.36
CA PHE A 478 -26.46 24.59 20.54
C PHE A 478 -25.15 25.10 21.13
N LEU A 479 -24.08 25.02 20.33
CA LEU A 479 -22.73 25.43 20.71
C LEU A 479 -22.28 26.63 19.89
N ARG A 480 -21.56 27.57 20.52
CA ARG A 480 -20.79 28.61 19.84
C ARG A 480 -19.29 28.29 19.81
N LYS A 481 -18.54 29.10 19.07
CA LYS A 481 -17.07 29.02 19.00
C LYS A 481 -16.45 29.00 20.40
N GLY A 482 -15.55 28.03 20.64
CA GLY A 482 -14.97 27.78 21.97
C GLY A 482 -15.58 26.58 22.70
N GLY A 483 -16.57 25.89 22.10
CA GLY A 483 -17.22 24.74 22.71
C GLY A 483 -18.07 25.11 23.91
N GLN A 484 -18.71 26.26 23.80
CA GLN A 484 -19.52 26.88 24.85
C GLN A 484 -21.01 26.71 24.50
N THR A 485 -21.79 26.22 25.47
CA THR A 485 -23.23 26.05 25.33
C THR A 485 -23.94 27.40 25.30
N VAL A 486 -24.84 27.57 24.34
CA VAL A 486 -25.74 28.73 24.21
C VAL A 486 -27.18 28.35 24.55
N TYR A 487 -27.57 27.12 24.21
CA TYR A 487 -28.89 26.58 24.51
C TYR A 487 -28.84 25.06 24.61
N PHE A 488 -29.54 24.49 25.58
CA PHE A 488 -29.83 23.07 25.63
C PHE A 488 -31.26 22.85 26.13
N GLY A 489 -32.15 22.41 25.26
CA GLY A 489 -33.57 22.30 25.62
C GLY A 489 -34.46 21.87 24.47
N PRO A 490 -35.74 21.57 24.75
CA PRO A 490 -36.69 21.19 23.72
C PRO A 490 -36.83 22.30 22.68
N ILE A 491 -37.00 21.95 21.42
CA ILE A 491 -37.22 22.93 20.35
C ILE A 491 -38.66 23.46 20.44
N GLY A 492 -39.61 22.57 20.75
CA GLY A 492 -41.04 22.89 20.84
C GLY A 492 -41.70 22.96 19.46
N LYS A 493 -43.04 22.94 19.45
CA LYS A 493 -43.82 23.00 18.20
C LYS A 493 -43.56 24.32 17.49
N ASN A 494 -43.21 24.27 16.20
CA ASN A 494 -42.82 25.44 15.40
C ASN A 494 -41.64 26.21 16.03
N SER A 495 -40.75 25.51 16.75
CA SER A 495 -39.60 26.09 17.44
C SER A 495 -39.91 27.18 18.48
N ARG A 496 -41.16 27.30 18.94
CA ARG A 496 -41.56 28.42 19.82
C ARG A 496 -40.82 28.44 21.16
N ILE A 497 -40.58 27.30 21.80
CA ILE A 497 -39.84 27.25 23.08
C ILE A 497 -38.40 27.78 22.90
N LEU A 498 -37.76 27.42 21.79
CA LEU A 498 -36.42 27.92 21.44
C LEU A 498 -36.43 29.42 21.15
N LEU A 499 -37.39 29.90 20.35
CA LEU A 499 -37.51 31.31 19.98
C LEU A 499 -37.80 32.18 21.20
N ASP A 500 -38.71 31.75 22.07
CA ASP A 500 -39.05 32.45 23.31
C ASP A 500 -37.81 32.62 24.21
N TYR A 501 -36.92 31.61 24.28
CA TYR A 501 -35.66 31.73 25.01
C TYR A 501 -34.77 32.85 24.46
N PHE A 502 -34.58 32.93 23.15
CA PHE A 502 -33.74 33.98 22.56
C PHE A 502 -34.40 35.37 22.69
N GLU A 503 -35.71 35.47 22.43
CA GLU A 503 -36.46 36.73 22.51
C GLU A 503 -36.52 37.29 23.94
N ASN A 504 -36.77 36.43 24.95
CA ASN A 504 -36.83 36.84 26.35
C ASN A 504 -35.46 37.30 26.90
N ASN A 505 -34.38 36.84 26.28
CA ASN A 505 -33.00 37.19 26.65
C ASN A 505 -32.41 38.31 25.78
N GLY A 506 -33.24 38.99 24.98
CA GLY A 506 -32.87 40.24 24.31
C GLY A 506 -32.44 40.12 22.85
N SER A 507 -32.72 39.01 22.16
CA SER A 507 -32.55 38.94 20.70
C SER A 507 -33.60 39.76 19.96
N ARG A 508 -33.37 40.01 18.66
CA ARG A 508 -34.44 40.44 17.76
C ARG A 508 -35.53 39.35 17.68
N LYS A 509 -36.76 39.73 17.34
CA LYS A 509 -37.81 38.76 17.03
C LYS A 509 -37.51 38.03 15.73
N CYS A 510 -37.78 36.73 15.70
CA CYS A 510 -37.73 35.94 14.47
C CYS A 510 -38.98 36.27 13.63
N ASP A 511 -38.81 36.53 12.34
CA ASP A 511 -39.96 36.74 11.45
C ASP A 511 -40.71 35.41 11.25
N ASP A 512 -42.01 35.47 10.95
CA ASP A 512 -42.84 34.27 10.78
C ASP A 512 -42.45 33.46 9.51
N GLU A 513 -41.83 34.12 8.52
CA GLU A 513 -41.30 33.47 7.30
C GLU A 513 -39.81 33.07 7.43
N GLU A 514 -39.14 33.47 8.51
CA GLU A 514 -37.72 33.23 8.71
C GLU A 514 -37.45 31.81 9.22
N ASN A 515 -36.38 31.17 8.73
CA ASN A 515 -35.96 29.86 9.22
C ASN A 515 -35.40 29.98 10.65
N PRO A 516 -36.03 29.37 11.68
CA PRO A 516 -35.56 29.47 13.06
C PRO A 516 -34.12 28.97 13.26
N ALA A 517 -33.67 28.03 12.41
CA ALA A 517 -32.31 27.52 12.46
C ALA A 517 -31.27 28.51 11.95
N GLU A 518 -31.61 29.35 10.97
CA GLU A 518 -30.75 30.43 10.47
C GLU A 518 -30.74 31.60 11.44
N PHE A 519 -31.93 31.99 11.93
CA PHE A 519 -32.10 33.00 12.97
C PHE A 519 -31.20 32.73 14.17
N MET A 520 -31.21 31.52 14.76
CA MET A 520 -30.38 31.22 15.93
C MET A 520 -28.87 31.25 15.62
N LEU A 521 -28.47 30.90 14.39
CA LEU A 521 -27.07 30.94 13.95
C LEU A 521 -26.59 32.39 13.78
N GLU A 522 -27.45 33.28 13.30
CA GLU A 522 -27.19 34.72 13.23
C GLU A 522 -27.11 35.33 14.63
N VAL A 523 -28.10 35.07 15.49
CA VAL A 523 -28.18 35.59 16.86
C VAL A 523 -26.96 35.17 17.69
N ALA A 524 -26.55 33.90 17.64
CA ALA A 524 -25.34 33.46 18.35
C ALA A 524 -24.02 33.88 17.68
N GLY A 525 -24.08 34.41 16.46
CA GLY A 525 -22.96 35.04 15.78
C GLY A 525 -22.74 36.50 16.18
N ASP A 526 -23.71 37.11 16.87
CA ASP A 526 -23.63 38.48 17.38
C ASP A 526 -22.45 38.61 18.36
N LYS A 527 -21.63 39.64 18.14
CA LYS A 527 -20.45 39.94 18.97
C LYS A 527 -20.78 40.85 20.14
N ASP A 528 -21.89 41.57 20.07
CA ASP A 528 -22.26 42.57 21.07
C ASP A 528 -22.98 41.94 22.27
N HIS A 529 -23.42 40.68 22.16
CA HIS A 529 -24.10 39.93 23.22
C HIS A 529 -23.41 38.59 23.54
N ASP A 530 -22.99 38.39 24.79
CA ASP A 530 -22.39 37.13 25.22
C ASP A 530 -23.44 36.08 25.62
N TRP A 531 -23.93 35.37 24.60
CA TRP A 531 -24.91 34.30 24.76
C TRP A 531 -24.50 33.13 25.67
N HIS A 532 -23.21 32.93 25.94
CA HIS A 532 -22.78 31.87 26.84
C HIS A 532 -22.95 32.26 28.31
N GLU A 533 -22.66 33.52 28.65
CA GLU A 533 -22.92 34.04 29.99
C GLU A 533 -24.42 34.17 30.24
N THR A 534 -25.19 34.60 29.22
CA THR A 534 -26.67 34.59 29.26
C THR A 534 -27.22 33.19 29.54
N TRP A 535 -26.70 32.15 28.87
CA TRP A 535 -27.06 30.76 29.15
C TRP A 535 -26.74 30.37 30.60
N LYS A 536 -25.54 30.65 31.13
CA LYS A 536 -25.20 30.30 32.51
C LYS A 536 -26.11 30.96 33.55
N ALA A 537 -26.56 32.18 33.28
CA ALA A 537 -27.45 32.94 34.17
C ALA A 537 -28.92 32.53 34.04
N SER A 538 -29.29 31.77 32.99
CA SER A 538 -30.69 31.45 32.69
C SER A 538 -31.28 30.38 33.62
N SER A 539 -32.60 30.42 33.76
CA SER A 539 -33.37 29.37 34.47
C SER A 539 -33.24 28.01 33.79
N GLU A 540 -33.08 28.00 32.48
CA GLU A 540 -32.98 26.82 31.63
C GLU A 540 -31.68 26.07 31.94
N ALA A 541 -30.55 26.75 32.09
CA ALA A 541 -29.29 26.11 32.45
C ALA A 541 -29.32 25.50 33.87
N GLN A 542 -29.98 26.16 34.82
CA GLN A 542 -30.22 25.61 36.15
C GLN A 542 -31.13 24.37 36.08
N GLY A 543 -32.18 24.42 35.26
CA GLY A 543 -33.08 23.30 35.00
C GLY A 543 -32.37 22.11 34.36
N VAL A 544 -31.35 22.34 33.51
CA VAL A 544 -30.51 21.27 32.95
C VAL A 544 -29.70 20.57 34.04
N GLN A 545 -29.10 21.31 34.96
CA GLN A 545 -28.34 20.71 36.08
C GLN A 545 -29.26 19.91 37.01
N GLN A 546 -30.41 20.48 37.38
CA GLN A 546 -31.42 19.80 38.20
C GLN A 546 -31.95 18.54 37.51
N GLY A 547 -32.22 18.61 36.21
CA GLY A 547 -32.67 17.45 35.44
C GLY A 547 -31.65 16.31 35.43
N ILE A 548 -30.35 16.61 35.34
CA ILE A 548 -29.28 15.60 35.46
C ILE A 548 -29.29 14.98 36.87
N ASP A 549 -29.44 15.80 37.92
CA ASP A 549 -29.47 15.32 39.31
C ASP A 549 -30.69 14.42 39.58
N GLU A 550 -31.87 14.78 39.07
CA GLU A 550 -33.10 13.97 39.14
C GLU A 550 -32.93 12.62 38.44
N ILE A 551 -32.36 12.65 37.23
CA ILE A 551 -32.05 11.49 36.42
C ILE A 551 -31.13 10.51 37.17
N HIS A 552 -30.05 11.02 37.80
CA HIS A 552 -29.11 10.16 38.53
C HIS A 552 -29.78 9.52 39.74
N LYS A 553 -30.62 10.29 40.46
CA LYS A 553 -31.36 9.81 41.61
C LYS A 553 -32.40 8.73 41.27
N GLU A 554 -33.09 8.88 40.14
CA GLU A 554 -34.07 7.89 39.67
C GLU A 554 -33.40 6.55 39.28
N LYS A 555 -32.22 6.61 38.66
CA LYS A 555 -31.52 5.43 38.14
C LYS A 555 -30.61 4.73 39.16
N GLU A 556 -30.20 5.42 40.24
CA GLU A 556 -29.48 4.79 41.37
C GLU A 556 -30.27 3.64 42.03
N GLN A 557 -31.60 3.65 41.94
CA GLN A 557 -32.47 2.64 42.57
C GLN A 557 -32.73 1.40 41.71
N VAL A 558 -32.26 1.38 40.44
CA VAL A 558 -32.46 0.26 39.53
C VAL A 558 -31.24 -0.66 39.57
N GLU A 559 -31.33 -1.78 40.29
CA GLU A 559 -30.31 -2.84 40.24
C GLU A 559 -30.30 -3.49 38.84
N GLU A 560 -29.13 -3.51 38.19
CA GLU A 560 -28.96 -4.18 36.89
C GLU A 560 -28.74 -5.68 37.10
N THR A 561 -29.56 -6.50 36.44
CA THR A 561 -29.52 -7.96 36.41
C THR A 561 -28.48 -8.55 35.44
N ASP A 562 -27.52 -7.75 34.95
CA ASP A 562 -26.52 -8.20 33.96
C ASP A 562 -25.26 -8.76 34.65
N ASN A 563 -25.40 -9.94 35.29
CA ASN A 563 -24.33 -10.68 35.98
C ASN A 563 -23.31 -11.36 35.03
N ASP A 564 -23.36 -11.08 33.74
CA ASP A 564 -22.59 -11.84 32.75
C ASP A 564 -21.21 -11.18 32.53
N ALA A 565 -20.12 -11.86 32.90
CA ALA A 565 -18.75 -11.35 32.77
C ALA A 565 -18.38 -10.95 31.32
N SER A 566 -19.14 -11.44 30.32
CA SER A 566 -19.04 -11.09 28.91
C SER A 566 -19.55 -9.67 28.56
N ALA A 567 -20.39 -9.09 29.42
CA ALA A 567 -21.02 -7.79 29.23
C ALA A 567 -20.02 -6.62 29.30
N HIS A 568 -18.92 -6.79 30.04
CA HIS A 568 -17.85 -5.78 30.20
C HIS A 568 -16.61 -6.04 29.32
N ALA A 569 -16.56 -7.13 28.56
CA ALA A 569 -15.43 -7.45 27.69
C ALA A 569 -15.25 -6.43 26.55
N GLU A 570 -14.00 -6.15 26.16
CA GLU A 570 -13.67 -5.18 25.10
C GLU A 570 -14.28 -5.55 23.74
N PHE A 571 -14.41 -6.85 23.42
CA PHE A 571 -14.97 -7.37 22.18
C PHE A 571 -16.15 -8.31 22.46
N ALA A 572 -17.14 -8.39 21.58
CA ALA A 572 -18.29 -9.29 21.74
C ALA A 572 -17.94 -10.76 21.48
N MET A 573 -17.02 -11.00 20.55
CA MET A 573 -16.61 -12.34 20.12
C MET A 573 -15.21 -12.69 20.64
N PRO A 574 -14.92 -13.99 20.92
CA PRO A 574 -13.57 -14.42 21.26
C PRO A 574 -12.62 -14.25 20.07
N PHE A 575 -11.32 -14.13 20.36
CA PHE A 575 -10.29 -13.88 19.34
C PHE A 575 -10.28 -14.90 18.20
N SER A 576 -10.56 -16.18 18.47
CA SER A 576 -10.61 -17.23 17.43
C SER A 576 -11.70 -16.97 16.40
N GLN A 577 -12.91 -16.59 16.84
CA GLN A 577 -14.00 -16.27 15.93
C GLN A 577 -13.75 -14.95 15.20
N GLN A 578 -13.16 -13.95 15.88
CA GLN A 578 -12.72 -12.72 15.21
C GLN A 578 -11.75 -13.03 14.07
N LEU A 579 -10.75 -13.89 14.31
CA LEU A 579 -9.77 -14.27 13.31
C LEU A 579 -10.43 -15.00 12.13
N ILE A 580 -11.32 -15.97 12.39
CA ILE A 580 -11.99 -16.72 11.33
C ILE A 580 -12.84 -15.80 10.44
N GLU A 581 -13.71 -14.96 11.01
CA GLU A 581 -14.59 -14.10 10.23
C GLU A 581 -13.81 -13.04 9.43
N VAL A 582 -12.76 -12.45 10.03
CA VAL A 582 -11.89 -11.50 9.33
C VAL A 582 -11.10 -12.20 8.21
N THR A 583 -10.57 -13.39 8.46
CA THR A 583 -9.85 -14.16 7.43
C THR A 583 -10.76 -14.52 6.27
N ILE A 584 -11.98 -15.02 6.52
CA ILE A 584 -12.96 -15.33 5.47
C ILE A 584 -13.26 -14.09 4.62
N ARG A 585 -13.52 -12.95 5.27
CA ARG A 585 -13.77 -11.69 4.56
C ARG A 585 -12.60 -11.26 3.69
N VAL A 586 -11.38 -11.35 4.19
CA VAL A 586 -10.18 -10.93 3.43
C VAL A 586 -9.89 -11.88 2.26
N PHE A 587 -10.12 -13.19 2.42
CA PHE A 587 -10.06 -14.14 1.29
C PHE A 587 -11.13 -13.83 0.23
N GLN A 588 -12.35 -13.54 0.65
CA GLN A 588 -13.43 -13.15 -0.26
C GLN A 588 -13.10 -11.85 -1.00
N GLN A 589 -12.50 -10.87 -0.32
CA GLN A 589 -11.99 -9.66 -0.94
C GLN A 589 -10.97 -9.99 -2.03
N TYR A 590 -9.93 -10.78 -1.72
CA TYR A 590 -8.87 -11.10 -2.69
C TYR A 590 -9.40 -11.86 -3.89
N TRP A 591 -10.33 -12.79 -3.68
CA TRP A 591 -11.02 -13.51 -4.75
C TRP A 591 -11.81 -12.57 -5.68
N ARG A 592 -12.44 -11.52 -5.12
CA ARG A 592 -13.20 -10.50 -5.86
C ARG A 592 -12.34 -9.36 -6.41
N MET A 593 -11.02 -9.44 -6.26
CA MET A 593 -10.05 -8.49 -6.83
C MET A 593 -9.17 -9.18 -7.87
N PRO A 594 -9.74 -9.68 -8.98
CA PRO A 594 -8.98 -10.41 -9.99
C PRO A 594 -7.87 -9.56 -10.60
N SER A 595 -8.04 -8.23 -10.70
CA SER A 595 -6.99 -7.33 -11.20
C SER A 595 -5.70 -7.40 -10.39
N TYR A 596 -5.80 -7.48 -9.05
CA TYR A 596 -4.65 -7.59 -8.16
C TYR A 596 -3.98 -8.97 -8.25
N ILE A 597 -4.77 -10.05 -8.19
CA ILE A 597 -4.24 -11.41 -8.23
C ILE A 597 -3.67 -11.75 -9.61
N MET A 598 -4.37 -11.38 -10.68
CA MET A 598 -3.90 -11.59 -12.05
C MET A 598 -2.67 -10.75 -12.36
N ALA A 599 -2.53 -9.52 -11.83
CA ALA A 599 -1.31 -8.73 -11.99
C ALA A 599 -0.08 -9.45 -11.41
N LYS A 600 -0.22 -10.09 -10.23
CA LYS A 600 0.85 -10.90 -9.62
C LYS A 600 1.17 -12.15 -10.44
N PHE A 601 0.16 -12.88 -10.89
CA PHE A 601 0.35 -14.10 -11.68
C PHE A 601 0.93 -13.78 -13.06
N LEU A 602 0.45 -12.73 -13.72
CA LEU A 602 0.99 -12.25 -14.98
C LEU A 602 2.46 -11.85 -14.83
N LEU A 603 2.80 -11.08 -13.78
CA LEU A 603 4.19 -10.76 -13.48
C LEU A 603 5.03 -12.04 -13.31
N SER A 604 4.55 -13.01 -12.55
CA SER A 604 5.26 -14.26 -12.24
C SER A 604 5.47 -15.14 -13.48
N ILE A 605 4.44 -15.29 -14.32
CA ILE A 605 4.46 -16.08 -15.56
C ILE A 605 5.31 -15.37 -16.62
N VAL A 606 5.03 -14.10 -16.91
CA VAL A 606 5.71 -13.36 -17.97
C VAL A 606 7.18 -13.15 -17.61
N ALA A 607 7.50 -12.75 -16.38
CA ALA A 607 8.90 -12.62 -15.96
C ALA A 607 9.61 -13.98 -15.93
N GLY A 608 8.95 -15.04 -15.45
CA GLY A 608 9.50 -16.39 -15.44
C GLY A 608 9.81 -16.90 -16.84
N LEU A 609 8.88 -16.76 -17.79
CA LEU A 609 9.08 -17.13 -19.19
C LEU A 609 10.16 -16.28 -19.84
N PHE A 610 10.13 -14.96 -19.59
CA PHE A 610 11.11 -14.04 -20.15
C PHE A 610 12.53 -14.43 -19.71
N ILE A 611 12.76 -14.62 -18.40
CA ILE A 611 14.05 -15.09 -17.88
C ILE A 611 14.39 -16.47 -18.46
N GLY A 612 13.44 -17.40 -18.44
CA GLY A 612 13.62 -18.75 -18.95
C GLY A 612 14.11 -18.80 -20.40
N PHE A 613 13.46 -18.03 -21.29
CA PHE A 613 13.80 -17.98 -22.71
C PHE A 613 14.98 -17.05 -23.05
N SER A 614 15.29 -16.06 -22.21
CA SER A 614 16.51 -15.25 -22.33
C SER A 614 17.76 -16.09 -22.03
N PHE A 615 17.69 -16.98 -21.04
CA PHE A 615 18.79 -17.88 -20.66
C PHE A 615 18.52 -19.33 -21.11
N TYR A 616 17.81 -19.49 -22.23
CA TYR A 616 17.37 -20.80 -22.71
C TYR A 616 18.53 -21.77 -22.93
N ALA A 617 18.39 -22.96 -22.34
CA ALA A 617 19.32 -24.07 -22.42
C ALA A 617 20.77 -23.62 -22.24
N ALA A 618 21.08 -23.07 -21.06
CA ALA A 618 22.42 -22.63 -20.74
C ALA A 618 23.41 -23.80 -20.94
N ASP A 619 24.46 -23.59 -21.72
CA ASP A 619 25.46 -24.57 -22.13
C ASP A 619 26.45 -24.89 -21.00
N THR A 620 27.40 -25.80 -21.26
CA THR A 620 28.44 -26.25 -20.30
C THR A 620 29.68 -25.33 -20.27
N SER A 621 29.67 -24.24 -21.03
CA SER A 621 30.73 -23.24 -21.04
C SER A 621 30.82 -22.46 -19.73
N GLN A 622 31.91 -21.74 -19.52
CA GLN A 622 32.06 -20.87 -18.35
C GLN A 622 31.00 -19.75 -18.36
N GLN A 623 30.74 -19.17 -19.54
CA GLN A 623 29.64 -18.24 -19.75
C GLN A 623 28.28 -18.90 -19.48
N GLY A 624 28.10 -20.16 -19.85
CA GLY A 624 26.89 -20.94 -19.53
C GLY A 624 26.63 -21.04 -18.03
N MET A 625 27.67 -21.24 -17.22
CA MET A 625 27.53 -21.25 -15.76
C MET A 625 27.18 -19.87 -15.19
N GLN A 626 27.80 -18.82 -15.73
CA GLN A 626 27.46 -17.43 -15.41
C GLN A 626 26.01 -17.10 -15.77
N ASN A 627 25.55 -17.55 -16.93
CA ASN A 627 24.18 -17.37 -17.41
C ASN A 627 23.16 -18.01 -16.47
N VAL A 628 23.44 -19.19 -15.90
CA VAL A 628 22.59 -19.80 -14.87
C VAL A 628 22.58 -18.97 -13.57
N LEU A 629 23.73 -18.44 -13.12
CA LEU A 629 23.75 -17.55 -11.95
C LEU A 629 23.00 -16.24 -12.20
N PHE A 630 23.18 -15.63 -13.37
CA PHE A 630 22.49 -14.40 -13.73
C PHE A 630 20.99 -14.62 -13.90
N SER A 631 20.54 -15.77 -14.39
CA SER A 631 19.11 -16.06 -14.47
C SER A 631 18.48 -16.14 -13.07
N ILE A 632 19.16 -16.75 -12.09
CA ILE A 632 18.73 -16.73 -10.68
C ILE A 632 18.69 -15.30 -10.15
N PHE A 633 19.73 -14.50 -10.44
CA PHE A 633 19.76 -13.10 -10.03
C PHE A 633 18.62 -12.29 -10.66
N MET A 634 18.28 -12.53 -11.93
CA MET A 634 17.14 -11.87 -12.60
C MET A 634 15.80 -12.24 -11.95
N VAL A 635 15.64 -13.44 -11.40
CA VAL A 635 14.41 -13.77 -10.64
C VAL A 635 14.27 -12.86 -9.41
N THR A 636 15.39 -12.41 -8.80
CA THR A 636 15.31 -11.50 -7.65
C THR A 636 14.73 -10.13 -8.00
N THR A 637 14.80 -9.70 -9.27
CA THR A 637 14.30 -8.36 -9.66
C THR A 637 12.78 -8.28 -9.63
N ILE A 638 12.08 -9.43 -9.64
CA ILE A 638 10.62 -9.50 -9.48
C ILE A 638 10.19 -9.02 -8.09
N PHE A 639 11.09 -9.11 -7.09
CA PHE A 639 10.82 -8.80 -5.69
C PHE A 639 10.22 -7.41 -5.47
N THR A 640 10.85 -6.37 -6.03
CA THR A 640 10.44 -4.98 -5.79
C THR A 640 9.05 -4.71 -6.35
N SER A 641 8.77 -5.18 -7.57
CA SER A 641 7.46 -5.04 -8.21
C SER A 641 6.37 -5.79 -7.46
N LEU A 642 6.67 -6.96 -6.90
CA LEU A 642 5.72 -7.73 -6.11
C LEU A 642 5.42 -7.03 -4.77
N VAL A 643 6.44 -6.53 -4.07
CA VAL A 643 6.27 -5.78 -2.82
C VAL A 643 5.48 -4.48 -3.06
N GLN A 644 5.76 -3.77 -4.15
CA GLN A 644 5.06 -2.53 -4.51
C GLN A 644 3.57 -2.75 -4.84
N GLN A 645 3.16 -3.96 -5.22
CA GLN A 645 1.73 -4.29 -5.36
C GLN A 645 1.08 -4.54 -3.99
N ILE A 646 1.80 -5.12 -3.02
CA ILE A 646 1.26 -5.51 -1.70
C ILE A 646 1.05 -4.30 -0.78
N MET A 647 1.97 -3.33 -0.80
CA MET A 647 1.91 -2.19 0.13
C MET A 647 0.62 -1.35 -0.02
N PRO A 648 0.19 -0.92 -1.23
CA PRO A 648 -1.05 -0.14 -1.38
C PRO A 648 -2.29 -0.91 -0.92
N MET A 649 -2.35 -2.22 -1.19
CA MET A 649 -3.45 -3.07 -0.74
C MET A 649 -3.55 -3.12 0.79
N PHE A 650 -2.41 -3.27 1.46
CA PHE A 650 -2.36 -3.24 2.92
C PHE A 650 -2.79 -1.89 3.50
N VAL A 651 -2.41 -0.76 2.87
CA VAL A 651 -2.79 0.59 3.31
C VAL A 651 -4.31 0.76 3.26
N SER A 652 -4.96 0.40 2.15
CA SER A 652 -6.41 0.52 2.00
C SER A 652 -7.17 -0.27 3.08
N GLN A 653 -6.73 -1.48 3.37
CA GLN A 653 -7.34 -2.31 4.42
C GLN A 653 -7.08 -1.74 5.82
N ARG A 654 -5.88 -1.19 6.06
CA ARG A 654 -5.53 -0.55 7.33
C ARG A 654 -6.37 0.70 7.58
N GLU A 655 -6.62 1.51 6.56
CA GLU A 655 -7.43 2.73 6.69
C GLU A 655 -8.86 2.40 7.12
N LEU A 656 -9.50 1.41 6.49
CA LEU A 656 -10.81 0.90 6.91
C LEU A 656 -10.79 0.43 8.38
N TYR A 657 -9.78 -0.35 8.76
CA TYR A 657 -9.65 -0.87 10.11
C TYR A 657 -9.44 0.25 11.15
N GLU A 658 -8.46 1.14 10.93
CA GLU A 658 -8.06 2.15 11.91
C GLU A 658 -9.10 3.23 12.12
N VAL A 659 -9.79 3.66 11.05
CA VAL A 659 -10.75 4.76 11.11
C VAL A 659 -12.11 4.31 11.63
N ARG A 660 -12.56 3.11 11.23
CA ARG A 660 -13.93 2.67 11.51
C ARG A 660 -14.00 1.47 12.45
N GLU A 661 -13.36 0.37 12.12
CA GLU A 661 -13.60 -0.92 12.79
C GLU A 661 -12.95 -1.01 14.17
N LYS A 662 -11.78 -0.40 14.33
CA LYS A 662 -11.04 -0.35 15.60
C LYS A 662 -11.76 0.51 16.65
N PRO A 663 -12.22 1.76 16.34
CA PRO A 663 -12.96 2.55 17.32
C PRO A 663 -14.33 1.95 17.68
N SER A 664 -15.02 1.29 16.73
CA SER A 664 -16.30 0.60 16.99
C SER A 664 -16.13 -0.76 17.68
N LYS A 665 -14.91 -1.12 18.09
CA LYS A 665 -14.56 -2.38 18.77
C LYS A 665 -15.09 -3.63 18.05
N ALA A 666 -15.04 -3.63 16.71
CA ALA A 666 -15.49 -4.78 15.92
C ALA A 666 -14.57 -5.99 16.14
N TYR A 667 -13.25 -5.80 16.05
CA TYR A 667 -12.27 -6.86 16.28
C TYR A 667 -10.87 -6.34 16.63
N SER A 668 -10.03 -7.24 17.16
CA SER A 668 -8.68 -6.94 17.60
C SER A 668 -7.73 -6.66 16.43
N TRP A 669 -6.79 -5.74 16.64
CA TRP A 669 -5.74 -5.42 15.67
C TRP A 669 -4.86 -6.63 15.34
N LYS A 670 -4.78 -7.60 16.27
CA LYS A 670 -4.08 -8.87 16.03
C LYS A 670 -4.77 -9.68 14.93
N ALA A 671 -6.11 -9.73 14.93
CA ALA A 671 -6.88 -10.46 13.94
C ALA A 671 -6.79 -9.76 12.57
N PHE A 672 -6.83 -8.42 12.54
CA PHE A 672 -6.54 -7.63 11.34
C PHE A 672 -5.19 -8.03 10.71
N PHE A 673 -4.13 -7.99 11.51
CA PHE A 673 -2.77 -8.19 11.01
C PHE A 673 -2.54 -9.64 10.54
N ILE A 674 -2.97 -10.62 11.33
CA ILE A 674 -2.79 -12.04 11.02
C ILE A 674 -3.59 -12.42 9.77
N ALA A 675 -4.84 -11.94 9.62
CA ALA A 675 -5.64 -12.24 8.44
C ALA A 675 -4.99 -11.73 7.14
N ASN A 676 -4.37 -10.56 7.18
CA ASN A 676 -3.65 -9.98 6.03
C ASN A 676 -2.33 -10.68 5.70
N ILE A 677 -1.66 -11.32 6.68
CA ILE A 677 -0.53 -12.21 6.40
C ILE A 677 -1.03 -13.51 5.76
N ILE A 678 -2.06 -14.14 6.35
CA ILE A 678 -2.54 -15.46 5.94
C ILE A 678 -3.08 -15.45 4.50
N VAL A 679 -3.86 -14.42 4.13
CA VAL A 679 -4.47 -14.36 2.79
C VAL A 679 -3.43 -14.36 1.68
N GLU A 680 -2.26 -13.79 1.91
CA GLU A 680 -1.20 -13.68 0.91
C GLU A 680 -0.56 -15.05 0.62
N ILE A 681 -0.43 -15.93 1.62
CA ILE A 681 0.34 -17.18 1.50
C ILE A 681 -0.10 -18.06 0.32
N PRO A 682 -1.39 -18.41 0.13
CA PRO A 682 -1.81 -19.27 -0.98
C PRO A 682 -1.51 -18.65 -2.36
N TYR A 683 -1.73 -17.35 -2.52
CA TYR A 683 -1.43 -16.65 -3.77
C TYR A 683 0.08 -16.55 -4.03
N GLN A 684 0.90 -16.38 -2.99
CA GLN A 684 2.37 -16.41 -3.12
C GLN A 684 2.90 -17.81 -3.49
N ILE A 685 2.30 -18.88 -2.95
CA ILE A 685 2.63 -20.26 -3.34
C ILE A 685 2.30 -20.48 -4.82
N MET A 686 1.13 -20.06 -5.28
CA MET A 686 0.76 -20.17 -6.70
C MET A 686 1.69 -19.36 -7.61
N ALA A 687 2.01 -18.12 -7.23
CA ALA A 687 2.96 -17.28 -7.94
C ALA A 687 4.35 -17.95 -8.06
N ALA A 688 4.83 -18.55 -6.97
CA ALA A 688 6.09 -19.29 -6.96
C ALA A 688 6.06 -20.53 -7.88
N ILE A 689 4.95 -21.27 -7.91
CA ILE A 689 4.78 -22.43 -8.80
C ILE A 689 4.82 -21.97 -10.27
N PHE A 690 4.15 -20.87 -10.61
CA PHE A 690 4.19 -20.32 -11.96
C PHE A 690 5.60 -19.86 -12.35
N THR A 691 6.27 -19.09 -11.48
CA THR A 691 7.65 -18.69 -11.73
C THR A 691 8.55 -19.91 -11.90
N TRP A 692 8.45 -20.90 -11.02
CA TRP A 692 9.23 -22.14 -11.10
C TRP A 692 9.01 -22.88 -12.41
N ALA A 693 7.76 -23.12 -12.81
CA ALA A 693 7.44 -23.85 -14.04
C ALA A 693 7.96 -23.12 -15.29
N CYS A 694 7.88 -21.79 -15.32
CA CYS A 694 8.32 -20.98 -16.45
C CYS A 694 9.82 -20.72 -16.49
N PHE A 695 10.50 -20.69 -15.34
CA PHE A 695 11.93 -20.41 -15.21
C PHE A 695 12.79 -21.68 -15.28
N TYR A 696 12.43 -22.70 -14.51
CA TYR A 696 13.32 -23.83 -14.23
C TYR A 696 13.64 -24.65 -15.49
N TYR A 697 12.59 -25.11 -16.19
CA TYR A 697 12.75 -26.02 -17.32
C TYR A 697 13.46 -25.38 -18.51
N PRO A 698 13.15 -24.13 -18.92
CA PRO A 698 13.86 -23.50 -20.02
C PRO A 698 15.36 -23.26 -19.75
N VAL A 699 15.75 -22.96 -18.51
CA VAL A 699 17.17 -22.64 -18.20
C VAL A 699 18.03 -23.89 -18.09
N VAL A 700 17.61 -24.88 -17.29
CA VAL A 700 18.46 -26.03 -16.92
C VAL A 700 17.94 -27.39 -17.40
N GLY A 701 16.73 -27.46 -17.96
CA GLY A 701 16.09 -28.71 -18.34
C GLY A 701 15.67 -29.59 -17.15
N ILE A 702 15.46 -30.87 -17.41
CA ILE A 702 15.02 -31.84 -16.39
C ILE A 702 16.24 -32.38 -15.63
N GLN A 703 16.26 -32.17 -14.31
CA GLN A 703 17.26 -32.75 -13.39
C GLN A 703 16.59 -33.73 -12.41
N SER A 704 17.32 -34.28 -11.43
CA SER A 704 16.75 -35.14 -10.38
C SER A 704 15.56 -34.49 -9.66
N SER A 705 14.59 -35.31 -9.24
CA SER A 705 13.40 -34.85 -8.50
C SER A 705 13.73 -34.07 -7.22
N GLU A 706 14.81 -34.43 -6.51
CA GLU A 706 15.30 -33.70 -5.32
C GLU A 706 15.63 -32.22 -5.66
N ARG A 707 16.42 -31.99 -6.71
CA ARG A 707 16.81 -30.64 -7.16
C ARG A 707 15.60 -29.83 -7.61
N GLN A 708 14.69 -30.44 -8.36
CA GLN A 708 13.45 -29.80 -8.81
C GLN A 708 12.61 -29.31 -7.62
N GLY A 709 12.36 -30.20 -6.65
CA GLY A 709 11.60 -29.87 -5.44
C GLY A 709 12.29 -28.84 -4.56
N LEU A 710 13.62 -28.91 -4.44
CA LEU A 710 14.39 -27.95 -3.65
C LEU A 710 14.31 -26.53 -4.23
N VAL A 711 14.44 -26.36 -5.55
CA VAL A 711 14.32 -25.05 -6.20
C VAL A 711 12.91 -24.50 -6.10
N LEU A 712 11.87 -25.34 -6.27
CA LEU A 712 10.49 -24.94 -6.03
C LEU A 712 10.30 -24.43 -4.60
N PHE A 713 10.85 -25.11 -3.61
CA PHE A 713 10.72 -24.70 -2.22
C PHE A 713 11.42 -23.38 -1.92
N PHE A 714 12.62 -23.14 -2.48
CA PHE A 714 13.27 -21.84 -2.41
C PHE A 714 12.45 -20.72 -3.05
N LEU A 715 11.75 -20.97 -4.17
CA LEU A 715 10.88 -19.99 -4.81
C LEU A 715 9.62 -19.70 -3.99
N ILE A 716 9.01 -20.72 -3.39
CA ILE A 716 7.87 -20.55 -2.46
C ILE A 716 8.27 -19.65 -1.29
N VAL A 717 9.39 -19.98 -0.65
CA VAL A 717 9.91 -19.23 0.50
C VAL A 717 10.28 -17.80 0.08
N PHE A 718 10.79 -17.57 -1.12
CA PHE A 718 11.08 -16.24 -1.64
C PHE A 718 9.85 -15.37 -1.84
N MET A 719 8.76 -15.93 -2.41
CA MET A 719 7.51 -15.19 -2.61
C MET A 719 6.84 -14.85 -1.26
N ILE A 720 6.88 -15.77 -0.29
CA ILE A 720 6.40 -15.50 1.08
C ILE A 720 7.29 -14.47 1.79
N PHE A 721 8.61 -14.57 1.63
CA PHE A 721 9.55 -13.57 2.14
C PHE A 721 9.26 -12.18 1.58
N ALA A 722 9.00 -12.05 0.27
CA ALA A 722 8.63 -10.78 -0.34
C ALA A 722 7.35 -10.19 0.25
N SER A 723 6.30 -10.99 0.42
CA SER A 723 5.06 -10.52 1.03
C SER A 723 5.24 -10.02 2.48
N THR A 724 5.90 -10.81 3.31
CA THR A 724 6.16 -10.45 4.71
C THR A 724 7.12 -9.27 4.84
N PHE A 725 8.09 -9.14 3.93
CA PHE A 725 9.00 -7.99 3.88
C PHE A 725 8.26 -6.69 3.53
N GLY A 726 7.34 -6.75 2.56
CA GLY A 726 6.47 -5.63 2.21
C GLY A 726 5.63 -5.16 3.38
N GLN A 727 5.01 -6.10 4.09
CA GLN A 727 4.22 -5.83 5.30
C GLN A 727 5.08 -5.23 6.42
N MET A 728 6.32 -5.70 6.60
CA MET A 728 7.28 -5.09 7.54
C MET A 728 7.57 -3.63 7.21
N CYS A 729 7.84 -3.32 5.95
CA CYS A 729 8.12 -1.95 5.51
C CYS A 729 6.92 -1.03 5.70
N ILE A 730 5.71 -1.46 5.32
CA ILE A 730 4.51 -0.60 5.35
C ILE A 730 3.84 -0.48 6.73
N ALA A 731 4.09 -1.43 7.64
CA ALA A 731 3.37 -1.54 8.93
C ALA A 731 3.34 -0.22 9.74
N ALA A 732 4.47 0.47 9.86
CA ALA A 732 4.55 1.75 10.59
C ALA A 732 4.16 2.97 9.74
N LEU A 733 4.41 2.90 8.42
CA LEU A 733 4.45 4.06 7.54
C LEU A 733 3.06 4.50 7.09
N PRO A 734 2.80 5.82 6.94
CA PRO A 734 1.48 6.33 6.61
C PRO A 734 1.03 6.01 5.18
N ASP A 735 1.95 5.98 4.22
CA ASP A 735 1.66 5.81 2.81
C ASP A 735 2.66 4.85 2.12
N ALA A 736 2.24 4.28 0.99
CA ALA A 736 3.03 3.33 0.23
C ALA A 736 4.24 3.97 -0.48
N GLN A 737 4.21 5.27 -0.79
CA GLN A 737 5.31 5.96 -1.48
C GLN A 737 6.54 6.07 -0.57
N THR A 738 6.33 6.50 0.67
CA THR A 738 7.37 6.56 1.70
C THR A 738 7.94 5.17 2.00
N ALA A 739 7.08 4.15 2.06
CA ALA A 739 7.50 2.75 2.24
C ALA A 739 8.33 2.24 1.07
N SER A 740 7.99 2.63 -0.16
CA SER A 740 8.74 2.28 -1.37
C SER A 740 10.18 2.80 -1.33
N ALA A 741 10.41 4.02 -0.83
CA ALA A 741 11.77 4.55 -0.71
C ALA A 741 12.66 3.71 0.24
N ILE A 742 12.11 3.31 1.39
CA ILE A 742 12.80 2.43 2.35
C ILE A 742 13.00 1.04 1.76
N LEU A 743 11.99 0.50 1.09
CA LEU A 743 12.08 -0.77 0.35
C LEU A 743 13.23 -0.73 -0.67
N THR A 744 13.31 0.31 -1.50
CA THR A 744 14.37 0.43 -2.51
C THR A 744 15.75 0.44 -1.89
N LEU A 745 15.94 1.14 -0.77
CA LEU A 745 17.21 1.16 -0.04
C LEU A 745 17.55 -0.21 0.56
N LEU A 746 16.62 -0.84 1.26
CA LEU A 746 16.87 -2.13 1.89
C LEU A 746 17.09 -3.23 0.84
N PHE A 747 16.32 -3.22 -0.24
CA PHE A 747 16.49 -4.17 -1.34
C PHE A 747 17.80 -3.94 -2.10
N SER A 748 18.21 -2.69 -2.34
CA SER A 748 19.50 -2.44 -3.00
C SER A 748 20.67 -2.94 -2.16
N MET A 749 20.61 -2.77 -0.83
CA MET A 749 21.60 -3.34 0.09
C MET A 749 21.61 -4.87 0.06
N THR A 750 20.45 -5.53 0.10
CA THR A 750 20.43 -7.00 0.04
C THR A 750 20.88 -7.55 -1.32
N LEU A 751 20.59 -6.82 -2.40
CA LEU A 751 20.97 -7.20 -3.76
C LEU A 751 22.47 -7.05 -4.02
N ILE A 752 23.06 -5.90 -3.66
CA ILE A 752 24.49 -5.60 -3.89
C ILE A 752 25.39 -6.57 -3.11
N PHE A 753 25.02 -6.88 -1.87
CA PHE A 753 25.84 -7.70 -0.97
C PHE A 753 25.47 -9.20 -0.98
N ASN A 754 24.81 -9.70 -2.04
CA ASN A 754 24.39 -11.10 -2.11
C ASN A 754 25.52 -12.11 -2.42
N GLY A 755 26.74 -11.64 -2.71
CA GLY A 755 27.90 -12.49 -2.99
C GLY A 755 28.11 -12.90 -4.46
N VAL A 756 27.13 -12.67 -5.33
CA VAL A 756 27.24 -12.97 -6.77
C VAL A 756 27.73 -11.78 -7.57
N MET A 757 27.26 -10.57 -7.26
CA MET A 757 27.74 -9.33 -7.91
C MET A 757 29.18 -9.00 -7.50
N GLN A 758 29.52 -9.29 -6.24
CA GLN A 758 30.86 -9.14 -5.68
C GLN A 758 31.11 -10.29 -4.71
N SER A 759 32.24 -10.97 -4.85
CA SER A 759 32.59 -12.07 -3.97
C SER A 759 32.93 -11.56 -2.56
N PRO A 760 32.74 -12.38 -1.50
CA PRO A 760 33.03 -11.95 -0.12
C PRO A 760 34.47 -11.51 0.11
N SER A 761 35.42 -12.03 -0.68
CA SER A 761 36.84 -11.66 -0.64
C SER A 761 37.14 -10.30 -1.28
N ALA A 762 36.28 -9.82 -2.18
CA ALA A 762 36.42 -8.52 -2.83
C ALA A 762 35.79 -7.37 -2.02
N LEU A 763 34.96 -7.70 -1.02
CA LEU A 763 34.33 -6.70 -0.16
C LEU A 763 35.34 -6.08 0.81
N PRO A 764 35.31 -4.75 1.03
CA PRO A 764 36.05 -4.13 2.13
C PRO A 764 35.65 -4.77 3.46
N GLY A 765 36.62 -5.05 4.34
CA GLY A 765 36.41 -5.89 5.54
C GLY A 765 35.25 -5.46 6.44
N PHE A 766 34.93 -4.16 6.52
CA PHE A 766 33.76 -3.66 7.25
C PHE A 766 32.44 -4.16 6.66
N TRP A 767 32.29 -4.25 5.34
CA TRP A 767 31.03 -4.58 4.68
C TRP A 767 30.66 -6.08 4.72
N ILE A 768 31.54 -6.94 5.25
CA ILE A 768 31.30 -8.38 5.32
C ILE A 768 30.05 -8.75 6.15
N PHE A 769 29.66 -7.91 7.12
CA PHE A 769 28.44 -8.15 7.89
C PHE A 769 27.20 -8.10 6.99
N MET A 770 27.18 -7.23 5.97
CA MET A 770 26.03 -7.07 5.09
C MET A 770 25.84 -8.32 4.22
N TYR A 771 26.94 -8.93 3.78
CA TYR A 771 26.89 -10.23 3.11
C TYR A 771 26.27 -11.33 3.98
N ARG A 772 26.57 -11.32 5.29
CA ARG A 772 26.02 -12.29 6.27
C ARG A 772 24.58 -11.99 6.67
N VAL A 773 24.15 -10.74 6.65
CA VAL A 773 22.78 -10.34 7.02
C VAL A 773 21.85 -10.33 5.80
N SER A 774 22.38 -10.36 4.57
CA SER A 774 21.56 -10.35 3.37
C SER A 774 20.83 -11.70 3.16
N PRO A 775 19.48 -11.70 3.12
CA PRO A 775 18.70 -12.91 2.81
C PRO A 775 18.97 -13.42 1.39
N LEU A 776 19.27 -12.52 0.43
CA LEU A 776 19.53 -12.90 -0.95
C LEU A 776 20.83 -13.71 -1.10
N THR A 777 21.81 -13.55 -0.21
CA THR A 777 23.01 -14.40 -0.16
C THR A 777 22.65 -15.87 -0.04
N TYR A 778 21.77 -16.17 0.92
CA TYR A 778 21.36 -17.54 1.21
C TYR A 778 20.43 -18.09 0.14
N TRP A 779 19.52 -17.25 -0.36
CA TRP A 779 18.59 -17.64 -1.41
C TRP A 779 19.31 -17.95 -2.73
N VAL A 780 20.13 -17.02 -3.23
CA VAL A 780 20.89 -17.21 -4.49
C VAL A 780 21.86 -18.37 -4.34
N GLY A 781 22.61 -18.44 -3.23
CA GLY A 781 23.54 -19.55 -2.99
C GLY A 781 22.86 -20.92 -2.91
N GLY A 782 21.66 -20.99 -2.32
CA GLY A 782 20.88 -22.23 -2.23
C GLY A 782 20.41 -22.74 -3.60
N ILE A 783 19.85 -21.86 -4.43
CA ILE A 783 19.39 -22.22 -5.78
C ILE A 783 20.58 -22.50 -6.70
N ALA A 784 21.63 -21.68 -6.68
CA ALA A 784 22.83 -21.86 -7.49
C ALA A 784 23.50 -23.22 -7.23
N ALA A 785 23.65 -23.58 -5.96
CA ALA A 785 24.14 -24.90 -5.57
C ALA A 785 23.22 -26.02 -6.09
N ALA A 786 21.90 -25.85 -5.99
CA ALA A 786 20.92 -26.82 -6.48
C ALA A 786 21.04 -27.06 -8.00
N LEU A 787 21.18 -25.98 -8.78
CA LEU A 787 21.17 -26.03 -10.24
C LEU A 787 22.49 -26.49 -10.88
N LEU A 788 23.64 -26.11 -10.30
CA LEU A 788 24.96 -26.26 -10.94
C LEU A 788 25.84 -27.37 -10.36
N HIS A 789 25.54 -27.91 -9.18
CA HIS A 789 26.41 -28.91 -8.54
C HIS A 789 26.68 -30.13 -9.42
N GLY A 790 27.95 -30.52 -9.55
CA GLY A 790 28.41 -31.69 -10.30
C GLY A 790 28.35 -31.53 -11.82
N ARG A 791 28.07 -30.32 -12.35
CA ARG A 791 28.00 -30.09 -13.80
C ARG A 791 29.42 -29.97 -14.39
N ALA A 792 29.72 -30.78 -15.41
CA ALA A 792 30.99 -30.70 -16.14
C ALA A 792 31.09 -29.39 -16.93
N VAL A 793 32.30 -28.81 -16.98
CA VAL A 793 32.58 -27.57 -17.72
C VAL A 793 33.39 -27.87 -18.97
N GLU A 794 32.93 -27.33 -20.10
CA GLU A 794 33.60 -27.40 -21.39
C GLU A 794 33.75 -25.98 -21.95
N CYS A 795 34.97 -25.42 -21.88
CA CYS A 795 35.21 -24.05 -22.32
C CYS A 795 34.89 -23.87 -23.82
N ALA A 796 34.22 -22.78 -24.16
CA ALA A 796 34.05 -22.35 -25.55
C ALA A 796 35.39 -21.85 -26.11
N GLN A 797 35.54 -21.78 -27.44
CA GLN A 797 36.79 -21.32 -28.08
C GLN A 797 37.25 -19.94 -27.59
N ALA A 798 36.32 -19.02 -27.35
CA ALA A 798 36.59 -17.68 -26.82
C ALA A 798 36.92 -17.65 -25.32
N GLU A 799 36.85 -18.78 -24.62
CA GLU A 799 37.19 -18.94 -23.19
C GLU A 799 38.52 -19.69 -23.00
N LEU A 800 39.04 -20.30 -24.05
CA LEU A 800 40.33 -20.97 -24.03
C LEU A 800 41.44 -19.92 -23.98
N SER A 801 42.40 -20.14 -23.09
CA SER A 801 43.67 -19.42 -23.13
C SER A 801 44.51 -20.03 -24.24
N ILE A 802 44.77 -19.26 -25.30
CA ILE A 802 45.46 -19.69 -26.51
C ILE A 802 46.84 -19.04 -26.56
N PHE A 803 47.89 -19.87 -26.63
CA PHE A 803 49.29 -19.43 -26.77
C PHE A 803 50.16 -20.57 -27.32
N PRO A 804 51.26 -20.28 -28.03
CA PRO A 804 52.18 -21.31 -28.52
C PRO A 804 53.05 -21.90 -27.39
N PRO A 805 53.35 -23.21 -27.38
CA PRO A 805 54.35 -23.77 -26.48
C PRO A 805 55.78 -23.34 -26.90
N PRO A 806 56.77 -23.38 -26.00
CA PRO A 806 58.17 -23.17 -26.36
C PRO A 806 58.64 -24.14 -27.45
N ALA A 807 59.54 -23.68 -28.33
CA ALA A 807 60.03 -24.47 -29.46
C ALA A 807 60.55 -25.86 -29.03
N GLY A 808 60.06 -26.91 -29.68
CA GLY A 808 60.45 -28.30 -29.43
C GLY A 808 59.72 -29.00 -28.29
N GLN A 809 58.73 -28.36 -27.65
CA GLN A 809 57.89 -28.97 -26.61
C GLN A 809 56.44 -29.14 -27.07
N THR A 810 55.75 -30.18 -26.58
CA THR A 810 54.30 -30.30 -26.72
C THR A 810 53.58 -29.50 -25.63
N CYS A 811 52.31 -29.16 -25.85
CA CYS A 811 51.49 -28.48 -24.85
C CYS A 811 51.43 -29.24 -23.52
N GLN A 812 51.34 -30.58 -23.54
CA GLN A 812 51.37 -31.39 -22.33
C GLN A 812 52.72 -31.28 -21.58
N GLN A 813 53.84 -31.26 -22.30
CA GLN A 813 55.17 -31.13 -21.69
C GLN A 813 55.36 -29.77 -21.01
N TYR A 814 54.88 -28.70 -21.65
CA TYR A 814 55.00 -27.34 -21.11
C TYR A 814 53.99 -27.04 -19.99
N MET A 815 52.73 -27.46 -20.14
CA MET A 815 51.64 -27.12 -19.20
C MET A 815 51.42 -28.17 -18.10
N GLY A 816 52.02 -29.36 -18.18
CA GLY A 816 51.73 -30.46 -17.25
C GLY A 816 51.97 -30.13 -15.78
N ALA A 817 53.04 -29.39 -15.46
CA ALA A 817 53.33 -28.92 -14.10
C ALA A 817 52.30 -27.90 -13.61
N TYR A 818 51.92 -26.94 -14.46
CA TYR A 818 50.89 -25.96 -14.16
C TYR A 818 49.52 -26.60 -13.93
N ILE A 819 49.09 -27.53 -14.79
CA ILE A 819 47.79 -28.22 -14.69
C ILE A 819 47.72 -29.06 -13.39
N SER A 820 48.82 -29.69 -13.00
CA SER A 820 48.87 -30.47 -11.76
C SER A 820 48.71 -29.60 -10.51
N ALA A 821 49.12 -28.33 -10.57
CA ALA A 821 49.04 -27.37 -9.46
C ALA A 821 47.75 -26.54 -9.46
N ALA A 822 47.30 -26.06 -10.62
CA ALA A 822 46.19 -25.14 -10.79
C ALA A 822 44.88 -25.82 -11.24
N GLY A 823 44.94 -27.10 -11.66
CA GLY A 823 43.83 -27.80 -12.28
C GLY A 823 43.65 -27.45 -13.77
N GLY A 824 42.45 -27.71 -14.30
CA GLY A 824 42.12 -27.41 -15.71
C GLY A 824 42.35 -28.57 -16.68
N LYS A 825 42.07 -28.32 -17.96
CA LYS A 825 42.16 -29.31 -19.04
C LYS A 825 42.69 -28.67 -20.32
N LEU A 826 43.54 -29.40 -21.05
CA LEU A 826 43.95 -29.06 -22.42
C LEU A 826 42.99 -29.68 -23.44
N SER A 827 42.65 -28.91 -24.48
CA SER A 827 41.85 -29.43 -25.60
C SER A 827 42.67 -30.38 -26.48
N ASP A 828 43.92 -30.00 -26.80
CA ASP A 828 44.88 -30.80 -27.56
C ASP A 828 46.23 -30.87 -26.83
N PRO A 829 46.48 -31.96 -26.07
CA PRO A 829 47.74 -32.14 -25.34
C PRO A 829 48.98 -32.36 -26.24
N GLY A 830 48.78 -32.81 -27.49
CA GLY A 830 49.86 -33.19 -28.41
C GLY A 830 50.33 -32.06 -29.32
N SER A 831 49.57 -30.97 -29.41
CA SER A 831 49.90 -29.80 -30.23
C SER A 831 51.27 -29.20 -29.88
N THR A 832 52.03 -28.85 -30.92
CA THR A 832 53.32 -28.13 -30.82
C THR A 832 53.24 -26.69 -31.33
N THR A 833 52.07 -26.26 -31.80
CA THR A 833 51.85 -24.94 -32.41
C THR A 833 50.97 -24.05 -31.56
N GLU A 834 49.94 -24.61 -30.93
CA GLU A 834 48.94 -23.85 -30.19
C GLU A 834 48.40 -24.65 -29.02
N CYS A 835 48.57 -24.12 -27.80
CA CYS A 835 48.01 -24.67 -26.58
C CYS A 835 46.69 -24.01 -26.26
N SER A 836 45.64 -24.83 -26.16
CA SER A 836 44.29 -24.42 -25.78
C SER A 836 43.98 -24.92 -24.37
N TYR A 837 44.05 -24.03 -23.38
CA TYR A 837 43.85 -24.36 -21.97
C TYR A 837 42.52 -23.84 -21.41
N CYS A 838 41.79 -24.70 -20.70
CA CYS A 838 40.57 -24.39 -19.96
C CYS A 838 40.81 -24.52 -18.45
N ALA A 839 40.58 -23.45 -17.69
CA ALA A 839 40.91 -23.42 -16.26
C ALA A 839 39.93 -24.20 -15.37
N LEU A 840 38.70 -24.44 -15.83
CA LEU A 840 37.63 -25.06 -15.05
C LEU A 840 37.25 -26.41 -15.64
N THR A 841 37.05 -27.41 -14.78
CA THR A 841 36.60 -28.76 -15.18
C THR A 841 35.21 -29.10 -14.66
N VAL A 842 34.81 -28.50 -13.53
CA VAL A 842 33.50 -28.72 -12.89
C VAL A 842 32.95 -27.41 -12.33
N ALA A 843 31.64 -27.21 -12.39
CA ALA A 843 30.98 -25.99 -11.96
C ALA A 843 31.16 -25.67 -10.46
N ASP A 844 31.42 -26.68 -9.63
CA ASP A 844 31.72 -26.49 -8.20
C ASP A 844 32.99 -25.65 -7.97
N GLN A 845 33.99 -25.70 -8.86
CA GLN A 845 35.17 -24.83 -8.80
C GLN A 845 34.79 -23.35 -9.00
N TYR A 846 33.87 -23.10 -9.93
CA TYR A 846 33.33 -21.77 -10.16
C TYR A 846 32.48 -21.29 -8.98
N LEU A 847 31.58 -22.13 -8.46
CA LEU A 847 30.77 -21.80 -7.27
C LEU A 847 31.62 -21.54 -6.03
N ALA A 848 32.71 -22.28 -5.84
CA ALA A 848 33.62 -22.07 -4.72
C ALA A 848 34.29 -20.69 -4.75
N SER A 849 34.57 -20.15 -5.94
CA SER A 849 35.15 -18.81 -6.10
C SER A 849 34.26 -17.68 -5.57
N VAL A 850 32.94 -17.92 -5.52
CA VAL A 850 31.93 -17.00 -4.98
C VAL A 850 31.38 -17.46 -3.61
N GLY A 851 32.02 -18.45 -2.98
CA GLY A 851 31.67 -18.92 -1.63
C GLY A 851 30.41 -19.79 -1.56
N ILE A 852 29.97 -20.38 -2.68
CA ILE A 852 28.78 -21.24 -2.75
C ILE A 852 29.21 -22.71 -2.72
N SER A 853 28.52 -23.53 -1.90
CA SER A 853 28.81 -24.97 -1.77
C SER A 853 27.54 -25.79 -1.59
N TRP A 854 27.54 -26.99 -2.17
CA TRP A 854 26.41 -27.94 -2.12
C TRP A 854 25.95 -28.29 -0.71
N THR A 855 26.87 -28.40 0.25
CA THR A 855 26.59 -28.81 1.64
C THR A 855 25.74 -27.77 2.38
N THR A 856 25.73 -26.50 1.95
CA THR A 856 25.06 -25.42 2.67
C THR A 856 23.58 -25.22 2.29
N ARG A 857 23.07 -25.94 1.28
CA ARG A 857 21.72 -25.72 0.71
C ARG A 857 20.59 -25.78 1.74
N TRP A 858 20.58 -26.79 2.63
CA TRP A 858 19.53 -26.95 3.65
C TRP A 858 19.63 -25.90 4.77
N ARG A 859 20.85 -25.52 5.15
CA ARG A 859 21.09 -24.41 6.09
C ARG A 859 20.53 -23.11 5.52
N ASN A 860 20.84 -22.82 4.26
CA ASN A 860 20.40 -21.59 3.59
C ASN A 860 18.87 -21.53 3.51
N LEU A 861 18.21 -22.65 3.23
CA LEU A 861 16.76 -22.76 3.24
C LEU A 861 16.15 -22.49 4.64
N GLY A 862 16.73 -23.06 5.70
CA GLY A 862 16.32 -22.79 7.09
C GLY A 862 16.47 -21.32 7.49
N LEU A 863 17.54 -20.66 7.05
CA LEU A 863 17.75 -19.22 7.28
C LEU A 863 16.66 -18.37 6.63
N MET A 864 16.18 -18.74 5.44
CA MET A 864 15.09 -18.00 4.79
C MET A 864 13.79 -18.04 5.61
N PHE A 865 13.46 -19.16 6.27
CA PHE A 865 12.34 -19.20 7.21
C PHE A 865 12.54 -18.29 8.44
N ALA A 866 13.78 -18.20 8.93
CA ALA A 866 14.11 -17.28 10.02
C ALA A 866 13.87 -15.81 9.61
N TYR A 867 14.19 -15.43 8.36
CA TYR A 867 13.86 -14.10 7.84
C TYR A 867 12.36 -13.85 7.71
N ILE A 868 11.57 -14.83 7.29
CA ILE A 868 10.09 -14.72 7.26
C ILE A 868 9.55 -14.49 8.67
N ALA A 869 10.00 -15.29 9.65
CA ALA A 869 9.59 -15.14 11.04
C ALA A 869 10.01 -13.77 11.61
N PHE A 870 11.22 -13.31 11.30
CA PHE A 870 11.71 -11.98 11.66
C PHE A 870 10.85 -10.87 11.05
N ASN A 871 10.52 -10.95 9.75
CA ASN A 871 9.66 -9.97 9.08
C ASN A 871 8.29 -9.90 9.75
N ILE A 872 7.64 -11.05 10.03
CA ILE A 872 6.34 -11.11 10.69
C ILE A 872 6.41 -10.49 12.09
N PHE A 873 7.43 -10.85 12.87
CA PHE A 873 7.66 -10.28 14.19
C PHE A 873 7.86 -8.77 14.13
N MET A 874 8.74 -8.30 13.24
CA MET A 874 9.06 -6.89 13.09
C MET A 874 7.86 -6.10 12.59
N ALA A 875 7.11 -6.61 11.63
CA ALA A 875 5.90 -5.97 11.13
C ALA A 875 4.85 -5.82 12.24
N THR A 876 4.66 -6.87 13.04
CA THR A 876 3.77 -6.85 14.22
C THR A 876 4.25 -5.87 15.28
N PHE A 877 5.55 -5.86 15.59
CA PHE A 877 6.17 -4.96 16.56
C PHE A 877 6.07 -3.51 16.13
N LEU A 878 6.39 -3.20 14.87
CA LEU A 878 6.32 -1.86 14.30
C LEU A 878 4.88 -1.35 14.28
N TYR A 879 3.92 -2.19 13.87
CA TYR A 879 2.51 -1.84 13.92
C TYR A 879 2.07 -1.55 15.36
N TRP A 880 2.42 -2.42 16.31
CA TRP A 880 2.10 -2.21 17.72
C TRP A 880 2.73 -0.92 18.27
N PHE A 881 4.01 -0.70 18.03
CA PHE A 881 4.77 0.41 18.59
C PHE A 881 4.31 1.78 18.05
N PHE A 882 4.07 1.88 16.75
CA PHE A 882 3.70 3.15 16.11
C PHE A 882 2.19 3.40 16.07
N ARG A 883 1.35 2.36 15.98
CA ARG A 883 -0.10 2.50 15.73
C ARG A 883 -1.02 2.05 16.86
N VAL A 884 -0.54 1.22 17.79
CA VAL A 884 -1.36 0.67 18.88
C VAL A 884 -0.99 1.24 20.24
N ARG A 885 0.31 1.37 20.53
CA ARG A 885 0.81 1.77 21.85
C ARG A 885 0.40 3.20 22.18
N LYS A 886 -0.59 3.35 23.06
CA LYS A 886 -0.90 4.64 23.71
C LYS A 886 0.22 4.96 24.71
N SER A 887 0.96 6.05 24.50
CA SER A 887 2.04 6.46 25.41
C SER A 887 1.43 6.94 26.74
N LYS A 888 1.47 6.10 27.77
CA LYS A 888 0.95 6.42 29.13
C LYS A 888 1.73 7.54 29.87
N LYS A 889 2.79 8.12 29.29
CA LYS A 889 3.74 8.97 30.04
C LYS A 889 4.22 10.25 29.33
N SER A 890 3.44 10.81 28.42
CA SER A 890 3.82 12.09 27.79
C SER A 890 2.63 13.04 27.72
N LYS A 891 2.75 14.17 28.44
CA LYS A 891 2.03 15.41 28.16
C LYS A 891 2.49 15.94 26.79
N GLY A 892 2.04 15.27 25.73
CA GLY A 892 2.43 15.54 24.34
C GLY A 892 2.33 14.30 23.45
N PRO A 893 2.28 14.46 22.11
CA PRO A 893 2.07 13.35 21.16
C PRO A 893 3.08 12.23 21.40
N GLY A 894 2.62 10.98 21.31
CA GLY A 894 3.46 9.80 21.55
C GLY A 894 4.69 9.78 20.64
N ILE A 895 5.78 9.12 21.02
CA ILE A 895 7.01 9.08 20.21
C ILE A 895 6.71 8.63 18.76
N GLY A 896 5.85 7.62 18.58
CA GLY A 896 5.40 7.20 17.26
C GLY A 896 4.65 8.29 16.49
N GLU A 897 3.83 9.07 17.18
CA GLU A 897 3.06 10.18 16.62
C GLU A 897 3.93 11.42 16.34
N ARG A 898 4.98 11.67 17.14
CA ARG A 898 6.01 12.70 16.90
C ARG A 898 6.89 12.35 15.70
N VAL A 899 7.29 11.09 15.58
CA VAL A 899 8.05 10.60 14.42
C VAL A 899 7.18 10.60 13.17
N GLN A 900 5.91 10.17 13.28
CA GLN A 900 4.95 10.22 12.17
C GLN A 900 4.62 11.66 11.77
N LYS A 901 4.44 12.60 12.71
CA LYS A 901 4.30 14.03 12.42
C LYS A 901 5.58 14.63 11.84
N GLY A 902 6.76 14.17 12.26
CA GLY A 902 8.05 14.54 11.67
C GLY A 902 8.18 14.07 10.22
N MET A 903 7.79 12.82 9.93
CA MET A 903 7.74 12.27 8.57
C MET A 903 6.67 12.95 7.71
N GLN A 904 5.49 13.20 8.26
CA GLN A 904 4.42 13.96 7.59
C GLN A 904 4.79 15.43 7.34
N TRP A 905 5.60 16.02 8.22
CA TRP A 905 6.13 17.37 8.03
C TRP A 905 7.17 17.39 6.92
N LEU A 906 8.06 16.40 6.85
CA LEU A 906 9.00 16.23 5.74
C LEU A 906 8.28 16.02 4.39
N THR A 907 7.20 15.25 4.36
CA THR A 907 6.41 15.05 3.13
C THR A 907 5.50 16.24 2.77
N ARG A 908 4.92 16.95 3.76
CA ARG A 908 4.14 18.18 3.50
C ARG A 908 4.99 19.34 3.02
N LYS A 909 6.26 19.43 3.40
CA LYS A 909 7.16 20.46 2.87
C LYS A 909 7.43 20.20 1.38
N GLY A 910 7.61 18.94 0.99
CA GLY A 910 7.70 18.56 -0.43
C GLY A 910 6.45 18.86 -1.26
N LYS A 911 5.25 18.88 -0.65
CA LYS A 911 3.97 19.25 -1.31
C LYS A 911 3.62 20.74 -1.27
N LYS A 912 4.37 21.56 -0.51
CA LYS A 912 4.22 23.03 -0.51
C LYS A 912 5.33 23.74 -1.29
N GLU A 913 6.37 23.01 -1.67
CA GLU A 913 7.44 23.44 -2.58
C GLU A 913 7.28 22.84 -4.00
N GLN A 914 6.22 22.05 -4.22
CA GLN A 914 5.59 21.79 -5.54
C GLN A 914 4.33 22.64 -5.63
#